data_AF-A0A968DZA1-F1
#
_entry.id   AF-A0A968DZA1-F1
#
_cell.length_a   1.000
_cell.length_b   1.000
_cell.length_c   1.000
_cell.angle_alpha   90.00
_cell.angle_beta   90.00
_cell.angle_gamma   90.00
#
_symmetry.space_group_name_H-M   'P 1'
#
loop_
_entity.id
_entity.type
_entity.pdbx_description
1 polymer ?
#
loop_
_entity_poly.entity_id
_entity_poly.type
_entity_poly.pdbx_seq_one_letter_code
_entity_poly.pdbx_strand_id
1 'polypeptide(L)'
;MKRTRSISFVFATVIGLAAGFAGGLPQTSVADDTEIYLGGAALREGIRPNVLFILDTSGSMSATVTGTGMDRLDNMKVAIKQILDGATNINVGLMRFSDPGGPILFPVSYIDEDVNVVEGSTDTTDLDVNVQVDQSSDDAEEVRVVVAGDDDGFEDVAELETAWNSAPGLMNLASPVLDVYEVTKAASVGGTDLEYRVSSGADDAEEYTADGSVLVSGNRFGISYDGSQQAVGLRFGTVEIPPFARILSAELAFTNMSDRSGTGFTLEITGQNSLNPPAFTTANKDVTSRPRTAAKVTWADPEAWTSGATDMYATPDIKSIVQELVNQGGWASGNPMAFIIEHAAGSVGDDAKSRKAHTYENSSSEAPVLRVTYTTELTSAGFNTVGLRFNNVGVPQGAKITRAFLEFRPDTTTSGNTSVQIFGHDVGDAPTFSTLDNDIGKRYTWARTSASVDWGVPAWTPGTADQSPDITNIVQEIVDRSDWCGNNSMAFMLRPNFADMLAGMVGPRIADSFDSDPTNAPMLRIEYDETSVLSTACMDQWVQRQIEGIADDAEQVLSNGTIDLTSTDLDFDFKKMSGMRFRDIPVAKGQTILEARLVFTADTTQTGATGLTLNGQYSDNAPAFMDVQSNLSARIKTSASVSWTPEDQSAGAEYTSPDIKAIIQEIVNHPNWKPGNSLALFETHASGGARREKTFDADPVRAPKLLIRVQGVLATAGAGQNSVRTVLKETVDNLDHIGHTPVVDTLLEAARYYRGDSVMYGKARGWERDLKYVHADHPLSGQVLNPKPNATSTNDGVRKNTRVSHPSSWTGGDIVRAGACTEEDLNNADCREEYIKGKPVYTTPIVSNCQSNYIILLTDGIANHNHSEQAIRDYVGIPSCTGGNGEKACGLELVKWLHDEDQISSMAGDQHVFTYTIGFNFSDKWLAELAVAGGGSFHEASDADDLVR
;
A
#
# COMPACT_ATOMS: atom_id res chain seq x y z
N MET A 1 5.24 -29.15 -37.91
CA MET A 1 5.12 -28.05 -38.90
C MET A 1 3.94 -27.17 -38.52
N LYS A 2 4.22 -26.10 -37.78
CA LYS A 2 3.33 -24.98 -37.48
C LYS A 2 3.78 -23.81 -38.37
N ARG A 3 2.86 -23.05 -38.95
CA ARG A 3 3.14 -21.68 -39.41
C ARG A 3 1.94 -20.78 -39.12
N THR A 4 2.16 -20.00 -38.07
CA THR A 4 1.54 -18.75 -37.65
C THR A 4 1.58 -17.69 -38.76
N ARG A 5 0.55 -16.84 -38.84
CA ARG A 5 0.64 -15.52 -39.47
C ARG A 5 -0.08 -14.50 -38.59
N SER A 6 0.75 -13.62 -38.02
CA SER A 6 0.42 -12.39 -37.31
C SER A 6 -0.27 -11.39 -38.24
N ILE A 7 -1.22 -10.60 -37.72
CA ILE A 7 -1.76 -9.42 -38.38
C ILE A 7 -1.31 -8.20 -37.58
N SER A 8 -0.53 -7.35 -38.24
CA SER A 8 0.03 -6.10 -37.73
C SER A 8 -0.98 -4.96 -37.80
N PHE A 9 -0.96 -4.11 -36.77
CA PHE A 9 -1.58 -2.79 -36.70
C PHE A 9 -1.05 -1.83 -37.79
N VAL A 10 -1.94 -1.13 -38.49
CA VAL A 10 -1.66 0.09 -39.26
C VAL A 10 -2.93 0.96 -39.25
N PHE A 11 -2.87 2.17 -38.69
CA PHE A 11 -3.79 3.26 -39.01
C PHE A 11 -2.98 4.53 -39.28
N ALA A 12 -3.04 5.02 -40.52
CA ALA A 12 -2.89 6.44 -40.86
C ALA A 12 -3.37 6.72 -42.29
N THR A 13 -4.10 7.82 -42.43
CA THR A 13 -4.31 8.66 -43.63
C THR A 13 -5.52 8.38 -44.53
N VAL A 14 -6.47 9.33 -44.57
CA VAL A 14 -7.17 9.71 -45.81
C VAL A 14 -7.03 11.23 -46.01
N ILE A 15 -6.74 11.56 -47.27
CA ILE A 15 -6.17 12.77 -47.86
C ILE A 15 -7.20 13.92 -48.00
N GLY A 16 -6.72 15.17 -47.89
CA GLY A 16 -7.50 16.39 -48.14
C GLY A 16 -7.33 17.04 -49.54
N LEU A 17 -8.18 18.07 -49.74
CA LEU A 17 -8.28 19.10 -50.81
C LEU A 17 -9.11 18.76 -52.08
N ALA A 18 -10.04 19.60 -52.59
CA ALA A 18 -10.40 21.00 -52.33
C ALA A 18 -11.80 21.42 -52.89
N ALA A 19 -12.34 22.51 -52.30
CA ALA A 19 -13.17 23.62 -52.86
C ALA A 19 -14.68 23.47 -53.18
N GLY A 20 -15.50 24.23 -52.43
CA GLY A 20 -16.60 25.04 -53.01
C GLY A 20 -18.01 24.93 -52.41
N PHE A 21 -18.45 26.01 -51.74
CA PHE A 21 -19.85 26.49 -51.55
C PHE A 21 -20.85 25.79 -50.58
N ALA A 22 -21.14 26.52 -49.49
CA ALA A 22 -22.40 26.75 -48.78
C ALA A 22 -23.46 25.63 -48.62
N GLY A 23 -23.64 25.19 -47.38
CA GLY A 23 -24.82 24.48 -46.89
C GLY A 23 -24.51 23.81 -45.55
N GLY A 24 -24.80 24.50 -44.45
CA GLY A 24 -24.59 23.97 -43.09
C GLY A 24 -25.41 22.70 -42.87
N LEU A 25 -24.70 21.58 -42.70
CA LEU A 25 -25.20 20.38 -42.04
C LEU A 25 -24.54 20.35 -40.66
N PRO A 26 -25.28 20.07 -39.56
CA PRO A 26 -24.67 19.90 -38.26
C PRO A 26 -23.71 18.71 -38.34
N GLN A 27 -22.43 18.95 -38.08
CA GLN A 27 -21.49 17.87 -37.82
C GLN A 27 -21.85 17.31 -36.46
N THR A 28 -22.38 16.09 -36.42
CA THR A 28 -22.40 15.27 -35.22
C THR A 28 -20.94 14.97 -34.86
N SER A 29 -20.42 15.66 -33.85
CA SER A 29 -19.15 15.29 -33.23
C SER A 29 -19.36 13.95 -32.53
N VAL A 30 -18.83 12.89 -33.12
CA VAL A 30 -18.65 11.63 -32.39
C VAL A 30 -17.50 11.89 -31.43
N ALA A 31 -17.78 11.87 -30.13
CA ALA A 31 -16.75 11.95 -29.09
C ALA A 31 -15.85 10.69 -29.19
N ASP A 32 -14.54 10.89 -29.04
CA ASP A 32 -13.51 9.84 -29.02
C ASP A 32 -13.17 9.52 -27.56
N ASP A 33 -12.72 8.29 -27.25
CA ASP A 33 -12.52 7.71 -25.90
C ASP A 33 -11.48 8.45 -25.02
N THR A 34 -10.99 9.62 -25.45
CA THR A 34 -9.99 10.45 -24.76
C THR A 34 -10.58 11.52 -23.83
N GLU A 35 -11.89 11.81 -23.89
CA GLU A 35 -12.53 12.85 -23.04
C GLU A 35 -12.71 12.44 -21.56
N ILE A 36 -12.58 11.14 -21.23
CA ILE A 36 -12.57 10.64 -19.84
C ILE A 36 -11.30 11.09 -19.10
N TYR A 37 -10.19 11.26 -19.83
CA TYR A 37 -8.88 11.61 -19.27
C TYR A 37 -8.41 13.04 -19.58
N LEU A 38 -8.85 13.66 -20.68
CA LEU A 38 -8.15 14.82 -21.25
C LEU A 38 -9.02 16.06 -21.50
N GLY A 39 -10.04 16.27 -20.66
CA GLY A 39 -11.14 17.20 -20.89
C GLY A 39 -10.84 18.39 -21.82
N GLY A 40 -11.65 18.48 -22.87
CA GLY A 40 -11.55 19.52 -23.88
C GLY A 40 -11.92 20.93 -23.41
N ALA A 41 -12.24 21.79 -24.37
CA ALA A 41 -12.52 23.23 -24.16
C ALA A 41 -13.63 23.53 -23.12
N ALA A 42 -14.49 22.54 -22.79
CA ALA A 42 -15.56 22.65 -21.81
C ALA A 42 -15.09 22.72 -20.34
N LEU A 43 -13.89 22.20 -20.00
CA LEU A 43 -13.34 22.30 -18.64
C LEU A 43 -13.04 23.76 -18.24
N ARG A 44 -12.82 24.67 -19.20
CA ARG A 44 -12.60 26.10 -18.93
C ARG A 44 -13.83 26.80 -18.37
N GLU A 45 -15.01 26.18 -18.43
CA GLU A 45 -16.27 26.67 -17.85
C GLU A 45 -16.75 25.85 -16.63
N GLY A 46 -15.95 24.90 -16.12
CA GLY A 46 -16.32 24.07 -14.96
C GLY A 46 -17.22 22.87 -15.28
N ILE A 47 -17.38 22.51 -16.56
CA ILE A 47 -18.16 21.35 -17.00
C ILE A 47 -17.24 20.12 -17.03
N ARG A 48 -17.50 19.15 -16.15
CA ARG A 48 -16.66 17.95 -15.95
C ARG A 48 -17.43 16.67 -16.30
N PRO A 49 -16.78 15.64 -16.89
CA PRO A 49 -17.40 14.33 -17.08
C PRO A 49 -17.96 13.73 -15.79
N ASN A 50 -19.10 13.05 -15.89
CA ASN A 50 -19.72 12.30 -14.79
C ASN A 50 -19.39 10.82 -14.90
N VAL A 51 -18.81 10.24 -13.85
CA VAL A 51 -18.50 8.80 -13.78
C VAL A 51 -19.18 8.20 -12.57
N LEU A 52 -20.00 7.16 -12.79
CA LEU A 52 -20.63 6.38 -11.74
C LEU A 52 -20.05 4.97 -11.75
N PHE A 53 -19.29 4.63 -10.71
CA PHE A 53 -18.80 3.27 -10.50
C PHE A 53 -19.89 2.42 -9.87
N ILE A 54 -20.22 1.29 -10.49
CA ILE A 54 -21.09 0.26 -9.91
C ILE A 54 -20.20 -0.93 -9.56
N LEU A 55 -20.05 -1.16 -8.25
CA LEU A 55 -19.16 -2.18 -7.71
C LEU A 55 -19.91 -3.45 -7.34
N ASP A 56 -19.41 -4.58 -7.82
CA ASP A 56 -19.89 -5.89 -7.41
C ASP A 56 -19.43 -6.22 -5.99
N THR A 57 -20.40 -6.44 -5.13
CA THR A 57 -20.18 -6.85 -3.74
C THR A 57 -20.88 -8.17 -3.46
N SER A 58 -21.09 -9.00 -4.49
CA SER A 58 -21.78 -10.29 -4.35
C SER A 58 -20.88 -11.34 -3.70
N GLY A 59 -21.47 -12.44 -3.24
CA GLY A 59 -20.72 -13.50 -2.56
C GLY A 59 -19.65 -14.18 -3.44
N SER A 60 -19.71 -14.08 -4.77
CA SER A 60 -18.63 -14.61 -5.64
C SER A 60 -17.33 -13.83 -5.49
N MET A 61 -17.41 -12.57 -5.06
CA MET A 61 -16.25 -11.72 -4.84
C MET A 61 -15.38 -12.19 -3.66
N SER A 62 -15.86 -13.11 -2.81
CA SER A 62 -15.07 -13.79 -1.75
C SER A 62 -14.05 -14.81 -2.28
N ALA A 63 -14.02 -15.08 -3.58
CA ALA A 63 -13.08 -16.03 -4.15
C ALA A 63 -11.65 -15.46 -4.18
N THR A 64 -10.66 -16.21 -3.71
CA THR A 64 -9.25 -15.78 -3.74
C THR A 64 -8.68 -15.71 -5.15
N VAL A 65 -7.88 -14.68 -5.42
CA VAL A 65 -7.15 -14.49 -6.68
C VAL A 65 -5.77 -15.14 -6.57
N THR A 66 -5.49 -16.11 -7.46
CA THR A 66 -4.25 -16.90 -7.41
C THR A 66 -3.03 -16.00 -7.57
N GLY A 67 -2.12 -16.03 -6.59
CA GLY A 67 -0.87 -15.26 -6.61
C GLY A 67 -0.90 -13.95 -5.84
N THR A 68 -2.07 -13.49 -5.37
CA THR A 68 -2.20 -12.24 -4.59
C THR A 68 -2.46 -12.47 -3.10
N GLY A 69 -3.02 -13.63 -2.72
CA GLY A 69 -3.45 -13.89 -1.34
C GLY A 69 -4.79 -13.23 -0.95
N MET A 70 -5.25 -12.25 -1.71
CA MET A 70 -6.48 -11.49 -1.48
C MET A 70 -7.70 -12.07 -2.22
N ASP A 71 -8.91 -11.75 -1.76
CA ASP A 71 -10.14 -12.01 -2.51
C ASP A 71 -10.34 -11.03 -3.68
N ARG A 72 -11.40 -11.24 -4.48
CA ARG A 72 -11.68 -10.41 -5.67
C ARG A 72 -12.18 -9.02 -5.32
N LEU A 73 -12.96 -8.88 -4.25
CA LEU A 73 -13.43 -7.58 -3.77
C LEU A 73 -12.22 -6.72 -3.36
N ASP A 74 -11.26 -7.31 -2.66
CA ASP A 74 -10.10 -6.58 -2.17
C ASP A 74 -9.14 -6.18 -3.29
N ASN A 75 -8.94 -7.05 -4.28
CA ASN A 75 -8.25 -6.67 -5.52
C ASN A 75 -8.97 -5.49 -6.22
N MET A 76 -10.31 -5.50 -6.25
CA MET A 76 -11.09 -4.39 -6.81
C MET A 76 -10.97 -3.11 -5.97
N LYS A 77 -10.97 -3.20 -4.64
CA LYS A 77 -10.78 -2.05 -3.74
C LYS A 77 -9.43 -1.38 -4.00
N VAL A 78 -8.35 -2.15 -4.10
CA VAL A 78 -7.02 -1.64 -4.42
C VAL A 78 -7.01 -0.91 -5.76
N ALA A 79 -7.56 -1.53 -6.81
CA ALA A 79 -7.62 -0.94 -8.13
C ALA A 79 -8.43 0.36 -8.17
N ILE A 80 -9.61 0.37 -7.55
CA ILE A 80 -10.45 1.58 -7.47
C ILE A 80 -9.74 2.68 -6.69
N LYS A 81 -9.06 2.37 -5.57
CA LYS A 81 -8.27 3.37 -4.83
C LYS A 81 -7.16 3.97 -5.69
N GLN A 82 -6.45 3.16 -6.47
CA GLN A 82 -5.42 3.64 -7.41
C GLN A 82 -6.01 4.53 -8.52
N ILE A 83 -7.15 4.14 -9.10
CA ILE A 83 -7.89 4.96 -10.07
C ILE A 83 -8.31 6.29 -9.42
N LEU A 84 -8.86 6.23 -8.20
CA LEU A 84 -9.25 7.39 -7.42
C LEU A 84 -8.06 8.24 -6.99
N ASP A 85 -6.82 7.74 -6.96
CA ASP A 85 -5.62 8.53 -6.68
C ASP A 85 -5.10 9.21 -7.96
N GLY A 86 -5.25 8.57 -9.12
CA GLY A 86 -4.85 9.11 -10.42
C GLY A 86 -5.85 10.07 -11.07
N ALA A 87 -7.14 9.95 -10.75
CA ALA A 87 -8.20 10.72 -11.40
C ALA A 87 -8.10 12.22 -11.09
N THR A 88 -8.32 13.08 -12.08
CA THR A 88 -8.43 14.55 -11.89
C THR A 88 -9.50 15.11 -12.82
N ASN A 89 -10.09 16.26 -12.46
CA ASN A 89 -11.06 16.99 -13.30
C ASN A 89 -12.33 16.22 -13.74
N ILE A 90 -12.73 15.19 -12.97
CA ILE A 90 -13.96 14.43 -13.20
C ILE A 90 -14.88 14.50 -11.98
N ASN A 91 -16.17 14.26 -12.20
CA ASN A 91 -17.11 13.99 -11.13
C ASN A 91 -17.22 12.47 -10.94
N VAL A 92 -17.16 11.99 -9.71
CA VAL A 92 -17.20 10.57 -9.39
C VAL A 92 -18.28 10.29 -8.36
N GLY A 93 -19.05 9.23 -8.58
CA GLY A 93 -20.00 8.68 -7.62
C GLY A 93 -19.88 7.16 -7.53
N LEU A 94 -20.47 6.60 -6.49
CA LEU A 94 -20.34 5.18 -6.16
C LEU A 94 -21.70 4.52 -5.96
N MET A 95 -21.85 3.32 -6.51
CA MET A 95 -22.95 2.39 -6.27
C MET A 95 -22.38 1.01 -5.95
N ARG A 96 -23.18 0.21 -5.25
CA ARG A 96 -22.91 -1.22 -5.06
C ARG A 96 -24.13 -2.05 -5.39
N PHE A 97 -23.95 -3.34 -5.61
CA PHE A 97 -25.08 -4.28 -5.67
C PHE A 97 -25.78 -4.44 -4.32
N SER A 98 -27.11 -4.53 -4.38
CA SER A 98 -28.01 -4.98 -3.31
C SER A 98 -29.18 -5.71 -3.97
N ASP A 99 -29.86 -6.63 -3.27
CA ASP A 99 -30.93 -7.45 -3.86
C ASP A 99 -32.31 -7.01 -3.32
N PRO A 100 -33.24 -6.52 -4.18
CA PRO A 100 -33.04 -6.15 -5.59
C PRO A 100 -32.47 -4.74 -5.76
N GLY A 101 -31.57 -4.56 -6.73
CA GLY A 101 -30.96 -3.30 -7.10
C GLY A 101 -30.08 -2.62 -6.03
N GLY A 102 -29.20 -1.72 -6.46
CA GLY A 102 -28.18 -1.10 -5.63
C GLY A 102 -28.44 0.36 -5.22
N PRO A 103 -28.08 0.79 -3.99
CA PRO A 103 -28.14 2.21 -3.60
C PRO A 103 -27.02 3.04 -4.25
N ILE A 104 -27.25 4.35 -4.35
CA ILE A 104 -26.17 5.35 -4.50
C ILE A 104 -25.47 5.45 -3.15
N LEU A 105 -24.23 4.98 -3.05
CA LEU A 105 -23.43 5.08 -1.83
C LEU A 105 -22.89 6.50 -1.64
N PHE A 106 -22.49 7.14 -2.73
CA PHE A 106 -22.08 8.54 -2.72
C PHE A 106 -22.47 9.19 -4.06
N PRO A 107 -23.06 10.40 -4.05
CA PRO A 107 -23.52 11.05 -5.28
C PRO A 107 -22.34 11.44 -6.18
N VAL A 108 -22.57 11.38 -7.50
CA VAL A 108 -21.63 11.88 -8.51
C VAL A 108 -21.42 13.37 -8.30
N SER A 109 -20.22 13.71 -7.84
CA SER A 109 -19.79 15.07 -7.48
C SER A 109 -18.32 15.24 -7.78
N TYR A 110 -17.81 16.47 -7.79
CA TYR A 110 -16.42 16.70 -8.16
C TYR A 110 -15.47 16.00 -7.18
N ILE A 111 -14.55 15.20 -7.72
CA ILE A 111 -13.67 14.33 -6.93
C ILE A 111 -12.83 15.07 -5.87
N ASP A 112 -12.46 16.34 -6.10
CA ASP A 112 -11.70 17.14 -5.13
C ASP A 112 -12.56 18.20 -4.41
N GLU A 113 -13.89 18.13 -4.53
CA GLU A 113 -14.79 19.02 -3.80
C GLU A 113 -14.79 18.70 -2.31
N ASP A 114 -15.03 19.71 -1.49
CA ASP A 114 -15.32 19.52 -0.06
C ASP A 114 -16.65 18.75 0.11
N VAL A 115 -16.62 17.64 0.84
CA VAL A 115 -17.78 16.79 1.12
C VAL A 115 -18.89 17.59 1.80
N ASN A 116 -18.56 18.55 2.66
CA ASN A 116 -19.55 19.36 3.37
C ASN A 116 -20.36 20.24 2.39
N VAL A 117 -19.73 20.66 1.28
CA VAL A 117 -20.40 21.39 0.20
C VAL A 117 -21.36 20.47 -0.55
N VAL A 118 -20.97 19.21 -0.78
CA VAL A 118 -21.81 18.22 -1.46
C VAL A 118 -23.00 17.78 -0.59
N GLU A 119 -22.78 17.58 0.70
CA GLU A 119 -23.80 17.11 1.64
C GLU A 119 -24.70 18.22 2.17
N GLY A 120 -24.30 19.49 2.02
CA GLY A 120 -25.02 20.61 2.60
C GLY A 120 -25.06 20.57 4.12
N SER A 121 -24.08 19.92 4.76
CA SER A 121 -23.96 19.84 6.21
C SER A 121 -23.68 21.22 6.80
N THR A 122 -24.43 21.58 7.84
CA THR A 122 -24.13 22.72 8.72
C THR A 122 -23.42 22.29 10.00
N ASP A 123 -23.25 20.97 10.20
CA ASP A 123 -22.50 20.40 11.31
C ASP A 123 -21.05 20.26 10.84
N THR A 124 -20.36 21.40 10.87
CA THR A 124 -19.04 21.60 10.26
C THR A 124 -17.93 21.64 11.30
N THR A 125 -18.11 21.04 12.48
CA THR A 125 -17.08 21.09 13.51
C THR A 125 -16.28 19.82 13.57
N ASP A 126 -16.89 18.63 13.53
CA ASP A 126 -16.14 17.39 13.75
C ASP A 126 -15.86 16.68 12.42
N LEU A 127 -14.58 16.41 12.15
CA LEU A 127 -14.10 15.71 10.95
C LEU A 127 -13.61 14.31 11.27
N ASP A 128 -14.08 13.34 10.49
CA ASP A 128 -13.70 11.93 10.63
C ASP A 128 -12.41 11.63 9.86
N VAL A 129 -11.52 10.87 10.49
CA VAL A 129 -10.26 10.36 9.93
C VAL A 129 -10.20 8.88 10.22
N ASN A 130 -10.31 8.08 9.16
CA ASN A 130 -10.25 6.62 9.23
C ASN A 130 -8.99 6.13 8.52
N VAL A 131 -8.11 5.43 9.25
CA VAL A 131 -6.82 4.98 8.73
C VAL A 131 -6.63 3.51 9.05
N GLN A 132 -6.45 2.68 8.03
CA GLN A 132 -6.16 1.27 8.17
C GLN A 132 -4.64 1.03 8.14
N VAL A 133 -4.18 -0.04 8.80
CA VAL A 133 -2.83 -0.57 8.58
C VAL A 133 -2.70 -0.95 7.09
N ASP A 134 -1.67 -0.45 6.41
CA ASP A 134 -1.55 -0.56 4.94
C ASP A 134 -0.29 -1.34 4.46
N GLN A 135 0.50 -1.89 5.39
CA GLN A 135 1.65 -2.74 5.09
C GLN A 135 1.99 -3.69 6.25
N SER A 136 2.61 -4.82 5.90
CA SER A 136 3.05 -5.88 6.83
C SER A 136 3.90 -5.36 8.01
N SER A 137 4.77 -4.38 7.77
CA SER A 137 5.62 -3.82 8.84
C SER A 137 4.91 -2.86 9.81
N ASP A 138 3.59 -2.67 9.68
CA ASP A 138 2.81 -1.71 10.47
C ASP A 138 1.90 -2.36 11.52
N ASP A 139 1.77 -3.68 11.54
CA ASP A 139 1.10 -4.42 12.59
C ASP A 139 1.97 -5.57 13.09
N ALA A 140 2.76 -5.27 14.12
CA ALA A 140 3.76 -6.17 14.64
C ALA A 140 3.34 -6.79 15.96
N GLU A 141 3.83 -8.00 16.22
CA GLU A 141 3.78 -8.64 17.53
C GLU A 141 5.17 -8.68 18.15
N GLU A 142 5.24 -8.48 19.46
CA GLU A 142 6.44 -8.70 20.25
C GLU A 142 6.16 -9.70 21.36
N VAL A 143 6.78 -10.88 21.27
CA VAL A 143 6.66 -11.94 22.27
C VAL A 143 7.74 -11.75 23.33
N ARG A 144 7.34 -11.49 24.58
CA ARG A 144 8.26 -11.36 25.72
C ARG A 144 8.13 -12.54 26.66
N VAL A 145 9.27 -13.13 26.99
CA VAL A 145 9.38 -14.19 28.00
C VAL A 145 9.83 -13.56 29.32
N VAL A 146 8.95 -13.57 30.32
CA VAL A 146 9.24 -13.04 31.66
C VAL A 146 9.36 -14.19 32.65
N VAL A 147 10.51 -14.29 33.34
CA VAL A 147 10.81 -15.36 34.30
C VAL A 147 11.02 -14.73 35.67
N ALA A 148 10.33 -15.24 36.69
CA ALA A 148 10.53 -14.84 38.08
C ALA A 148 11.93 -15.28 38.56
N GLY A 149 12.54 -14.48 39.45
CA GLY A 149 13.87 -14.77 39.99
C GLY A 149 13.91 -15.97 40.95
N ASP A 150 12.75 -16.43 41.40
CA ASP A 150 12.51 -17.50 42.36
C ASP A 150 11.34 -18.41 41.93
N ASP A 151 11.15 -19.52 42.66
CA ASP A 151 10.08 -20.51 42.39
C ASP A 151 8.68 -20.00 42.81
N ASP A 152 8.60 -18.82 43.43
CA ASP A 152 7.39 -18.31 44.09
C ASP A 152 6.54 -17.44 43.13
N GLY A 153 7.09 -17.07 41.96
CA GLY A 153 6.42 -16.24 40.96
C GLY A 153 6.43 -14.75 41.33
N PHE A 154 5.86 -13.92 40.46
CA PHE A 154 5.78 -12.47 40.73
C PHE A 154 4.69 -12.17 41.76
N GLU A 155 5.05 -11.54 42.88
CA GLU A 155 4.10 -11.12 43.93
C GLU A 155 3.68 -9.64 43.82
N ASP A 156 4.40 -8.84 43.02
CA ASP A 156 4.19 -7.39 42.87
C ASP A 156 4.24 -6.92 41.40
N VAL A 157 3.40 -5.94 41.06
CA VAL A 157 3.33 -5.36 39.71
C VAL A 157 4.64 -4.68 39.33
N ALA A 158 5.29 -4.00 40.26
CA ALA A 158 6.54 -3.27 39.96
C ALA A 158 7.70 -4.23 39.67
N GLU A 159 7.73 -5.38 40.35
CA GLU A 159 8.69 -6.45 40.09
C GLU A 159 8.45 -7.08 38.71
N LEU A 160 7.19 -7.41 38.40
CA LEU A 160 6.80 -7.93 37.09
C LEU A 160 7.13 -6.94 35.96
N GLU A 161 6.83 -5.65 36.14
CA GLU A 161 7.14 -4.62 35.14
C GLU A 161 8.66 -4.44 34.95
N THR A 162 9.44 -4.53 36.03
CA THR A 162 10.91 -4.47 35.94
C THR A 162 11.48 -5.65 35.17
N ALA A 163 10.99 -6.86 35.48
CA ALA A 163 11.36 -8.08 34.79
C ALA A 163 10.91 -8.04 33.32
N TRP A 164 9.70 -7.55 33.06
CA TRP A 164 9.15 -7.34 31.73
C TRP A 164 10.03 -6.43 30.89
N ASN A 165 10.36 -5.24 31.40
CA ASN A 165 11.17 -4.25 30.67
C ASN A 165 12.59 -4.75 30.38
N SER A 166 13.09 -5.68 31.18
CA SER A 166 14.41 -6.30 31.02
C SER A 166 14.39 -7.57 30.16
N ALA A 167 13.21 -8.15 29.92
CA ALA A 167 13.06 -9.38 29.15
C ALA A 167 13.32 -9.14 27.66
N PRO A 168 14.00 -10.07 26.96
CA PRO A 168 14.13 -10.00 25.51
C PRO A 168 12.75 -10.23 24.86
N GLY A 169 12.37 -9.33 23.97
CA GLY A 169 11.18 -9.40 23.13
C GLY A 169 11.54 -9.75 21.69
N LEU A 170 10.84 -10.75 21.14
CA LEU A 170 11.01 -11.19 19.75
C LEU A 170 9.94 -10.56 18.87
N MET A 171 10.38 -9.89 17.80
CA MET A 171 9.50 -9.24 16.84
C MET A 171 8.99 -10.22 15.78
N ASN A 172 7.69 -10.20 15.54
CA ASN A 172 7.03 -10.83 14.39
C ASN A 172 6.31 -9.73 13.61
N LEU A 173 6.81 -9.44 12.40
CA LEU A 173 6.22 -8.43 11.51
C LEU A 173 5.34 -9.05 10.42
N ALA A 174 5.24 -10.38 10.37
CA ALA A 174 4.59 -11.09 9.26
C ALA A 174 3.59 -12.12 9.79
N SER A 175 2.97 -11.82 10.94
CA SER A 175 2.09 -12.76 11.60
C SER A 175 0.78 -12.82 10.85
N PRO A 176 0.23 -14.01 10.53
CA PRO A 176 -1.09 -14.11 9.93
C PRO A 176 -2.21 -13.70 10.89
N VAL A 177 -1.92 -13.47 12.18
CA VAL A 177 -2.90 -12.97 13.13
C VAL A 177 -2.25 -12.00 14.09
N LEU A 178 -3.04 -11.16 14.73
CA LEU A 178 -2.62 -10.30 15.83
C LEU A 178 -3.17 -10.83 17.15
N ASP A 179 -2.30 -11.44 17.94
CA ASP A 179 -2.54 -11.89 19.30
C ASP A 179 -2.48 -10.68 20.24
N VAL A 180 -3.57 -9.92 20.28
CA VAL A 180 -3.81 -8.77 21.18
C VAL A 180 -3.64 -9.12 22.66
N TYR A 181 -3.60 -10.42 22.99
CA TYR A 181 -2.99 -10.97 24.20
C TYR A 181 -3.05 -12.50 24.05
N GLU A 182 -1.96 -13.25 24.21
CA GLU A 182 -1.98 -14.72 24.35
C GLU A 182 -0.95 -15.15 25.42
N VAL A 183 -1.31 -16.15 26.22
CA VAL A 183 -0.36 -16.89 27.06
C VAL A 183 -0.12 -18.25 26.45
N THR A 184 0.97 -18.39 25.68
CA THR A 184 1.37 -19.69 25.14
C THR A 184 1.84 -20.62 26.26
N LYS A 185 1.16 -21.75 26.45
CA LYS A 185 1.52 -22.78 27.43
C LYS A 185 2.13 -23.99 26.74
N ALA A 186 3.46 -24.17 26.85
CA ALA A 186 4.14 -25.39 26.43
C ALA A 186 5.45 -25.65 27.22
N ALA A 187 5.95 -26.89 27.13
CA ALA A 187 6.91 -27.54 28.02
C ALA A 187 8.40 -27.28 27.70
N SER A 188 9.26 -27.45 28.72
CA SER A 188 10.74 -27.47 28.74
C SER A 188 11.51 -26.97 27.51
N VAL A 189 12.32 -25.92 27.70
CA VAL A 189 13.32 -25.42 26.75
C VAL A 189 14.35 -26.52 26.42
N GLY A 190 14.16 -27.21 25.31
CA GLY A 190 15.19 -28.02 24.67
C GLY A 190 15.80 -27.24 23.52
N GLY A 191 16.97 -26.64 23.73
CA GLY A 191 17.75 -26.10 22.62
C GLY A 191 18.15 -27.23 21.67
N THR A 192 18.09 -26.98 20.37
CA THR A 192 18.70 -27.88 19.38
C THR A 192 20.17 -27.52 19.26
N ASP A 193 21.03 -28.42 19.73
CA ASP A 193 22.48 -28.30 19.58
C ASP A 193 22.91 -28.93 18.25
N LEU A 194 23.51 -28.12 17.37
CA LEU A 194 24.09 -28.58 16.12
C LEU A 194 25.59 -28.25 16.06
N GLU A 195 26.37 -29.18 15.55
CA GLU A 195 27.80 -29.02 15.26
C GLU A 195 28.02 -29.27 13.76
N TYR A 196 28.59 -28.30 13.07
CA TYR A 196 28.93 -28.37 11.65
C TYR A 196 30.44 -28.32 11.50
N ARG A 197 31.02 -29.34 10.86
CA ARG A 197 32.46 -29.37 10.56
C ARG A 197 32.72 -28.90 9.13
N VAL A 198 33.84 -28.23 8.92
CA VAL A 198 34.39 -28.00 7.57
C VAL A 198 34.47 -29.34 6.83
N SER A 199 33.84 -29.40 5.65
CA SER A 199 33.52 -30.67 4.98
C SER A 199 34.31 -30.94 3.69
N SER A 200 35.01 -29.92 3.20
CA SER A 200 35.79 -29.92 1.96
C SER A 200 37.01 -29.04 2.11
N GLY A 201 38.07 -29.28 1.32
CA GLY A 201 39.28 -28.44 1.35
C GLY A 201 39.07 -27.00 0.90
N ALA A 202 38.09 -26.78 0.02
CA ALA A 202 37.72 -25.42 -0.40
C ALA A 202 36.83 -24.69 0.62
N ASP A 203 36.52 -25.31 1.76
CA ASP A 203 35.72 -24.70 2.83
C ASP A 203 36.58 -24.06 3.93
N ASP A 204 37.90 -24.24 3.91
CA ASP A 204 38.85 -23.53 4.77
C ASP A 204 40.00 -22.92 3.96
N ALA A 205 40.14 -21.59 4.06
CA ALA A 205 41.09 -20.84 3.26
C ALA A 205 41.92 -19.89 4.11
N GLU A 206 43.19 -19.71 3.74
CA GLU A 206 44.04 -18.63 4.25
C GLU A 206 44.43 -17.68 3.13
N GLU A 207 44.29 -16.38 3.39
CA GLU A 207 44.67 -15.31 2.47
C GLU A 207 45.83 -14.49 3.05
N TYR A 208 46.90 -14.35 2.29
CA TYR A 208 48.01 -13.45 2.61
C TYR A 208 47.59 -12.01 2.32
N THR A 209 47.33 -11.21 3.35
CA THR A 209 46.78 -9.84 3.18
C THR A 209 47.73 -8.87 2.47
N ALA A 210 49.03 -9.20 2.40
CA ALA A 210 50.04 -8.37 1.75
C ALA A 210 49.98 -8.41 0.21
N ASP A 211 49.72 -9.58 -0.39
CA ASP A 211 49.66 -9.76 -1.84
C ASP A 211 48.29 -10.27 -2.34
N GLY A 212 47.40 -10.64 -1.42
CA GLY A 212 46.06 -11.17 -1.66
C GLY A 212 46.04 -12.63 -2.11
N SER A 213 47.16 -13.36 -2.08
CA SER A 213 47.19 -14.76 -2.50
C SER A 213 46.40 -15.65 -1.53
N VAL A 214 45.58 -16.56 -2.08
CA VAL A 214 44.70 -17.44 -1.29
C VAL A 214 45.16 -18.90 -1.41
N LEU A 215 45.26 -19.59 -0.28
CA LEU A 215 45.51 -21.03 -0.19
C LEU A 215 44.26 -21.74 0.33
N VAL A 216 43.78 -22.72 -0.45
CA VAL A 216 42.60 -23.56 -0.16
C VAL A 216 42.97 -25.05 -0.08
N SER A 217 44.25 -25.34 0.10
CA SER A 217 44.78 -26.71 0.20
C SER A 217 46.00 -26.77 1.11
N GLY A 218 46.02 -25.88 2.12
CA GLY A 218 47.11 -25.80 3.08
C GLY A 218 47.02 -26.95 4.07
N ASN A 219 48.16 -27.54 4.45
CA ASN A 219 48.18 -28.54 5.53
C ASN A 219 48.06 -27.91 6.93
N ARG A 220 47.94 -26.59 7.01
CA ARG A 220 47.71 -25.77 8.21
C ARG A 220 47.18 -24.41 7.75
N PHE A 221 46.40 -23.72 8.57
CA PHE A 221 46.23 -22.28 8.40
C PHE A 221 46.62 -21.52 9.67
N GLY A 222 47.28 -20.38 9.48
CA GLY A 222 47.56 -19.43 10.54
C GLY A 222 46.38 -18.50 10.75
N ILE A 223 45.70 -18.65 11.88
CA ILE A 223 44.84 -17.57 12.35
C ILE A 223 45.75 -16.39 12.66
N SER A 224 45.57 -15.35 11.85
CA SER A 224 46.24 -14.04 11.90
C SER A 224 47.66 -13.95 11.33
N TYR A 225 48.52 -14.98 11.40
CA TYR A 225 49.88 -14.88 10.86
C TYR A 225 50.54 -16.23 10.52
N ASP A 226 51.13 -16.37 9.32
CA ASP A 226 52.07 -17.45 8.93
C ASP A 226 53.21 -16.90 8.04
N GLY A 227 54.21 -16.28 8.65
CA GLY A 227 55.29 -15.58 7.93
C GLY A 227 54.86 -14.24 7.29
N SER A 228 53.55 -14.02 7.14
CA SER A 228 52.92 -12.73 6.84
C SER A 228 51.52 -12.67 7.49
N GLN A 229 50.89 -11.49 7.52
CA GLN A 229 49.53 -11.30 8.05
C GLN A 229 48.48 -12.03 7.20
N GLN A 230 47.57 -12.73 7.85
CA GLN A 230 46.57 -13.57 7.18
C GLN A 230 45.14 -13.23 7.59
N ALA A 231 44.23 -13.34 6.63
CA ALA A 231 42.80 -13.49 6.87
C ALA A 231 42.42 -14.96 6.65
N VAL A 232 41.55 -15.49 7.51
CA VAL A 232 41.06 -16.87 7.43
C VAL A 232 39.60 -16.85 7.03
N GLY A 233 39.26 -17.66 6.03
CA GLY A 233 37.89 -17.94 5.62
C GLY A 233 37.48 -19.35 6.05
N LEU A 234 36.33 -19.49 6.70
CA LEU A 234 35.74 -20.78 7.06
C LEU A 234 34.33 -20.85 6.51
N ARG A 235 33.98 -21.94 5.83
CA ARG A 235 32.67 -22.18 5.25
C ARG A 235 32.11 -23.50 5.75
N PHE A 236 30.83 -23.50 6.07
CA PHE A 236 30.09 -24.68 6.50
C PHE A 236 29.02 -24.95 5.44
N GLY A 237 29.14 -26.08 4.73
CA GLY A 237 28.43 -26.32 3.48
C GLY A 237 26.92 -26.59 3.61
N THR A 238 26.49 -27.18 4.72
CA THR A 238 25.09 -27.50 5.00
C THR A 238 24.77 -27.10 6.43
N VAL A 239 24.19 -25.91 6.62
CA VAL A 239 23.80 -25.42 7.95
C VAL A 239 22.29 -25.55 8.10
N GLU A 240 21.86 -26.61 8.76
CA GLU A 240 20.44 -26.97 8.97
C GLU A 240 19.76 -26.12 10.07
N ILE A 241 19.94 -24.80 10.01
CA ILE A 241 19.24 -23.86 10.89
C ILE A 241 18.06 -23.26 10.11
N PRO A 242 16.81 -23.41 10.59
CA PRO A 242 15.65 -22.81 9.97
C PRO A 242 15.74 -21.28 9.84
N PRO A 243 15.07 -20.67 8.83
CA PRO A 243 14.96 -19.22 8.77
C PRO A 243 14.34 -18.66 10.04
N PHE A 244 14.87 -17.53 10.49
CA PHE A 244 14.44 -16.83 11.70
C PHE A 244 14.55 -17.64 13.01
N ALA A 245 15.28 -18.76 13.01
CA ALA A 245 15.56 -19.49 14.24
C ALA A 245 16.33 -18.62 15.24
N ARG A 246 16.00 -18.73 16.53
CA ARG A 246 16.67 -17.98 17.60
C ARG A 246 17.97 -18.66 17.99
N ILE A 247 19.09 -17.97 17.82
CA ILE A 247 20.41 -18.48 18.21
C ILE A 247 20.63 -18.20 19.71
N LEU A 248 20.67 -19.27 20.50
CA LEU A 248 20.93 -19.19 21.95
C LEU A 248 22.42 -18.98 22.23
N SER A 249 23.28 -19.67 21.48
CA SER A 249 24.74 -19.51 21.50
C SER A 249 25.33 -19.98 20.17
N ALA A 250 26.41 -19.36 19.73
CA ALA A 250 27.20 -19.89 18.62
C ALA A 250 28.70 -19.65 18.84
N GLU A 251 29.54 -20.60 18.44
CA GLU A 251 31.00 -20.49 18.53
C GLU A 251 31.69 -21.22 17.37
N LEU A 252 32.85 -20.70 16.95
CA LEU A 252 33.79 -21.45 16.11
C LEU A 252 34.79 -22.13 17.03
N ALA A 253 35.02 -23.42 16.85
CA ALA A 253 35.98 -24.18 17.66
C ALA A 253 37.07 -24.80 16.78
N PHE A 254 38.29 -24.81 17.33
CA PHE A 254 39.51 -25.18 16.60
C PHE A 254 40.32 -26.25 17.36
N THR A 255 40.89 -27.19 16.61
CA THR A 255 41.88 -28.13 17.14
C THR A 255 43.29 -27.53 16.96
N ASN A 256 44.08 -27.50 18.03
CA ASN A 256 45.44 -26.98 17.98
C ASN A 256 46.37 -27.90 17.18
N MET A 257 47.08 -27.34 16.20
CA MET A 257 48.10 -28.02 15.42
C MET A 257 49.53 -27.78 15.92
N SER A 258 49.80 -26.63 16.54
CA SER A 258 51.13 -26.29 17.06
C SER A 258 51.08 -25.23 18.15
N ASP A 259 51.95 -25.38 19.13
CA ASP A 259 51.92 -24.56 20.33
C ASP A 259 52.20 -23.08 20.06
N ARG A 260 51.29 -22.23 20.54
CA ARG A 260 51.34 -20.78 20.42
C ARG A 260 50.80 -20.11 21.67
N SER A 261 51.61 -19.25 22.28
CA SER A 261 51.31 -18.62 23.58
C SER A 261 51.54 -17.10 23.60
N GLY A 262 51.82 -16.47 22.44
CA GLY A 262 51.93 -15.01 22.38
C GLY A 262 50.61 -14.34 22.72
N THR A 263 50.71 -13.21 23.42
CA THR A 263 49.58 -12.39 23.89
C THR A 263 49.65 -10.98 23.30
N GLY A 264 48.60 -10.19 23.52
CA GLY A 264 48.53 -8.78 23.12
C GLY A 264 48.27 -8.59 21.63
N PHE A 265 47.35 -9.39 21.07
CA PHE A 265 46.78 -9.20 19.74
C PHE A 265 45.26 -9.39 19.79
N THR A 266 44.57 -8.83 18.80
CA THR A 266 43.10 -8.84 18.73
C THR A 266 42.66 -9.27 17.33
N LEU A 267 41.67 -10.15 17.29
CA LEU A 267 41.01 -10.60 16.07
C LEU A 267 39.59 -10.04 16.00
N GLU A 268 39.09 -9.88 14.78
CA GLU A 268 37.70 -9.55 14.47
C GLU A 268 37.11 -10.69 13.64
N ILE A 269 35.91 -11.12 14.03
CA ILE A 269 35.14 -12.17 13.38
C ILE A 269 33.92 -11.52 12.74
N THR A 270 33.69 -11.81 11.47
CA THR A 270 32.49 -11.41 10.71
C THR A 270 31.94 -12.60 9.93
N GLY A 271 30.66 -12.56 9.57
CA GLY A 271 30.05 -13.48 8.61
C GLY A 271 30.14 -12.92 7.19
N GLN A 272 30.00 -13.79 6.19
CA GLN A 272 29.77 -13.34 4.81
C GLN A 272 28.28 -13.01 4.63
N ASN A 273 27.96 -11.75 4.33
CA ASN A 273 26.60 -11.31 4.05
C ASN A 273 26.14 -11.81 2.67
N SER A 274 25.66 -13.05 2.61
CA SER A 274 25.22 -13.74 1.39
C SER A 274 24.35 -14.94 1.77
N LEU A 275 23.23 -15.14 1.09
CA LEU A 275 22.32 -16.29 1.32
C LEU A 275 22.96 -17.65 0.99
N ASN A 276 23.87 -17.69 0.01
CA ASN A 276 24.54 -18.91 -0.42
C ASN A 276 26.02 -18.63 -0.75
N PRO A 277 26.88 -18.43 0.27
CA PRO A 277 28.30 -18.19 0.08
C PRO A 277 28.95 -19.34 -0.73
N PRO A 278 29.65 -19.04 -1.83
CA PRO A 278 30.38 -20.06 -2.60
C PRO A 278 31.61 -20.56 -1.82
N ALA A 279 32.09 -21.76 -2.18
CA ALA A 279 33.36 -22.28 -1.69
C ALA A 279 34.53 -21.33 -2.03
N PHE A 280 35.59 -21.36 -1.23
CA PHE A 280 36.76 -20.53 -1.48
C PHE A 280 37.52 -20.99 -2.72
N THR A 281 38.18 -20.05 -3.38
CA THR A 281 39.00 -20.30 -4.57
C THR A 281 40.41 -19.76 -4.40
N THR A 282 41.32 -20.11 -5.31
CA THR A 282 42.68 -19.56 -5.34
C THR A 282 42.75 -18.16 -5.99
N ALA A 283 41.60 -17.54 -6.29
CA ALA A 283 41.57 -16.18 -6.80
C ALA A 283 42.09 -15.20 -5.75
N ASN A 284 42.87 -14.20 -6.20
CA ASN A 284 43.40 -13.22 -5.26
C ASN A 284 42.27 -12.46 -4.56
N LYS A 285 42.39 -12.31 -3.23
CA LYS A 285 41.45 -11.62 -2.35
C LYS A 285 40.10 -12.30 -2.17
N ASP A 286 39.97 -13.59 -2.47
CA ASP A 286 38.69 -14.30 -2.35
C ASP A 286 38.14 -14.33 -0.92
N VAL A 287 38.96 -14.18 0.13
CA VAL A 287 38.50 -14.09 1.51
C VAL A 287 38.16 -12.62 1.85
N THR A 288 39.11 -11.70 1.68
CA THR A 288 38.97 -10.33 2.18
C THR A 288 38.01 -9.45 1.37
N SER A 289 37.71 -9.81 0.12
CA SER A 289 36.77 -9.08 -0.74
C SER A 289 35.29 -9.45 -0.54
N ARG A 290 35.01 -10.50 0.24
CA ARG A 290 33.63 -10.95 0.50
C ARG A 290 32.83 -9.90 1.28
N PRO A 291 31.53 -9.72 0.95
CA PRO A 291 30.65 -8.81 1.68
C PRO A 291 30.51 -9.31 3.13
N ARG A 292 30.60 -8.40 4.11
CA ARG A 292 30.58 -8.74 5.54
C ARG A 292 29.22 -8.44 6.15
N THR A 293 28.87 -9.20 7.19
CA THR A 293 27.77 -8.86 8.10
C THR A 293 28.02 -7.52 8.79
N ALA A 294 26.95 -6.83 9.18
CA ALA A 294 27.04 -5.64 10.02
C ALA A 294 27.49 -5.99 11.45
N ALA A 295 26.98 -7.11 11.97
CA ALA A 295 27.41 -7.72 13.21
C ALA A 295 28.85 -8.24 13.09
N LYS A 296 29.63 -7.97 14.13
CA LYS A 296 31.03 -8.38 14.28
C LYS A 296 31.29 -8.77 15.73
N VAL A 297 32.23 -9.66 15.97
CA VAL A 297 32.67 -10.05 17.31
C VAL A 297 34.17 -9.89 17.44
N THR A 298 34.59 -9.21 18.52
CA THR A 298 36.01 -9.02 18.84
C THR A 298 36.51 -10.17 19.70
N TRP A 299 37.53 -10.87 19.22
CA TRP A 299 38.26 -11.88 19.99
C TRP A 299 39.56 -11.28 20.52
N ALA A 300 39.48 -10.71 21.71
CA ALA A 300 40.60 -10.04 22.36
C ALA A 300 41.49 -11.03 23.10
N ASP A 301 42.80 -10.97 22.82
CA ASP A 301 43.85 -11.78 23.43
C ASP A 301 43.49 -13.28 23.54
N PRO A 302 43.31 -13.98 22.40
CA PRO A 302 42.98 -15.40 22.40
C PRO A 302 43.88 -16.20 23.35
N GLU A 303 43.34 -17.22 24.02
CA GLU A 303 44.12 -18.00 24.98
C GLU A 303 45.28 -18.79 24.33
N ALA A 304 46.25 -19.24 25.12
CA ALA A 304 47.39 -20.02 24.61
C ALA A 304 46.94 -21.40 24.13
N TRP A 305 47.33 -21.79 22.91
CA TRP A 305 47.06 -23.13 22.37
C TRP A 305 48.27 -24.02 22.62
N THR A 306 48.08 -25.10 23.38
CA THR A 306 49.12 -26.05 23.77
C THR A 306 48.81 -27.47 23.31
N SER A 307 49.86 -28.24 23.04
CA SER A 307 49.80 -29.62 22.57
C SER A 307 49.34 -30.53 23.71
N GLY A 308 48.34 -31.38 23.43
CA GLY A 308 47.75 -32.27 24.42
C GLY A 308 46.49 -31.76 25.13
N ALA A 309 45.92 -30.62 24.71
CA ALA A 309 44.56 -30.26 25.10
C ALA A 309 43.56 -31.33 24.58
N THR A 310 42.61 -31.73 25.43
CA THR A 310 41.56 -32.70 25.06
C THR A 310 40.35 -32.04 24.42
N ASP A 311 40.17 -30.74 24.64
CA ASP A 311 39.05 -29.94 24.16
C ASP A 311 39.49 -28.99 23.04
N MET A 312 38.54 -28.63 22.17
CA MET A 312 38.76 -27.62 21.12
C MET A 312 38.78 -26.22 21.72
N TYR A 313 39.55 -25.31 21.12
CA TYR A 313 39.62 -23.90 21.52
C TYR A 313 38.51 -23.12 20.81
N ALA A 314 37.63 -22.48 21.57
CA ALA A 314 36.46 -21.77 21.04
C ALA A 314 36.67 -20.25 20.94
N THR A 315 35.95 -19.62 20.01
CA THR A 315 35.78 -18.17 19.96
C THR A 315 34.86 -17.68 21.09
N PRO A 316 34.81 -16.36 21.37
CA PRO A 316 33.67 -15.77 22.07
C PRO A 316 32.35 -16.07 21.34
N ASP A 317 31.23 -15.88 22.02
CA ASP A 317 29.90 -16.10 21.46
C ASP A 317 29.65 -15.21 20.23
N ILE A 318 29.49 -15.85 19.07
CA ILE A 318 29.23 -15.24 17.77
C ILE A 318 27.76 -15.25 17.38
N LYS A 319 26.83 -15.50 18.33
CA LYS A 319 25.39 -15.58 18.03
C LYS A 319 24.84 -14.40 17.24
N SER A 320 25.33 -13.17 17.45
CA SER A 320 24.84 -12.00 16.72
C SER A 320 25.14 -12.08 15.23
N ILE A 321 26.27 -12.68 14.85
CA ILE A 321 26.64 -12.90 13.45
C ILE A 321 25.75 -13.99 12.85
N VAL A 322 25.59 -15.11 13.55
CA VAL A 322 24.73 -16.22 13.08
C VAL A 322 23.27 -15.77 12.98
N GLN A 323 22.78 -14.99 13.95
CA GLN A 323 21.43 -14.43 13.96
C GLN A 323 21.20 -13.50 12.77
N GLU A 324 22.16 -12.61 12.44
CA GLU A 324 22.05 -11.77 11.25
C GLU A 324 21.95 -12.59 9.96
N LEU A 325 22.72 -13.67 9.83
CA LEU A 325 22.71 -14.53 8.64
C LEU A 325 21.38 -15.29 8.47
N VAL A 326 20.82 -15.87 9.54
CA VAL A 326 19.54 -16.61 9.47
C VAL A 326 18.31 -15.69 9.35
N ASN A 327 18.48 -14.39 9.64
CA ASN A 327 17.44 -13.37 9.49
C ASN A 327 17.39 -12.75 8.09
N GLN A 328 18.31 -13.10 7.18
CA GLN A 328 18.29 -12.56 5.83
C GLN A 328 17.06 -13.07 5.08
N GLY A 329 16.33 -12.16 4.42
CA GLY A 329 15.20 -12.51 3.57
C GLY A 329 15.63 -13.51 2.49
N GLY A 330 14.99 -14.68 2.48
CA GLY A 330 15.35 -15.79 1.58
C GLY A 330 16.34 -16.81 2.16
N TRP A 331 16.73 -16.71 3.44
CA TRP A 331 17.45 -17.80 4.11
C TRP A 331 16.63 -19.09 4.11
N ALA A 332 17.29 -20.22 3.87
CA ALA A 332 16.68 -21.55 3.90
C ALA A 332 17.57 -22.50 4.71
N SER A 333 16.94 -23.40 5.48
CA SER A 333 17.66 -24.45 6.19
C SER A 333 18.47 -25.30 5.21
N GLY A 334 19.75 -25.52 5.52
CA GLY A 334 20.72 -26.20 4.66
C GLY A 334 21.56 -25.25 3.81
N ASN A 335 21.28 -23.94 3.81
CA ASN A 335 22.17 -22.96 3.18
C ASN A 335 23.55 -22.96 3.86
N PRO A 336 24.63 -22.65 3.12
CA PRO A 336 25.95 -22.57 3.71
C PRO A 336 26.15 -21.25 4.49
N MET A 337 27.00 -21.28 5.51
CA MET A 337 27.47 -20.07 6.20
C MET A 337 28.97 -19.94 6.04
N ALA A 338 29.48 -18.72 5.87
CA ALA A 338 30.91 -18.45 5.84
C ALA A 338 31.29 -17.35 6.83
N PHE A 339 32.45 -17.51 7.46
CA PHE A 339 33.02 -16.60 8.45
C PHE A 339 34.41 -16.16 8.01
N ILE A 340 34.74 -14.92 8.36
CA ILE A 340 36.03 -14.29 8.07
C ILE A 340 36.64 -13.87 9.41
N ILE A 341 37.86 -14.33 9.66
CA ILE A 341 38.66 -14.00 10.84
C ILE A 341 39.89 -13.22 10.38
N GLU A 342 40.02 -11.99 10.86
CA GLU A 342 41.13 -11.11 10.53
C GLU A 342 41.62 -10.33 11.76
N HIS A 343 42.71 -9.60 11.63
CA HIS A 343 43.12 -8.69 12.70
C HIS A 343 42.15 -7.53 12.84
N ALA A 344 41.80 -7.20 14.09
CA ALA A 344 41.14 -5.94 14.37
C ALA A 344 42.03 -4.76 13.91
N ALA A 345 41.40 -3.68 13.46
CA ALA A 345 42.12 -2.51 12.97
C ALA A 345 43.17 -2.01 13.99
N GLY A 346 44.43 -1.91 13.55
CA GLY A 346 45.55 -1.49 14.41
C GLY A 346 46.21 -2.60 15.23
N SER A 347 45.69 -3.84 15.20
CA SER A 347 46.38 -5.02 15.73
C SER A 347 47.33 -5.60 14.68
N VAL A 348 48.47 -6.13 15.10
CA VAL A 348 49.43 -6.82 14.24
C VAL A 348 49.78 -8.19 14.82
N GLY A 349 49.76 -9.22 13.98
CA GLY A 349 50.22 -10.56 14.32
C GLY A 349 51.73 -10.71 14.17
N ASP A 350 52.28 -11.70 14.84
CA ASP A 350 53.59 -12.25 14.56
C ASP A 350 53.52 -13.76 14.79
N ASP A 351 54.60 -14.51 14.52
CA ASP A 351 54.55 -15.97 14.63
C ASP A 351 54.16 -16.45 16.04
N ALA A 352 54.56 -15.73 17.10
CA ALA A 352 54.18 -16.06 18.47
C ALA A 352 52.73 -15.63 18.78
N LYS A 353 52.29 -14.50 18.21
CA LYS A 353 50.93 -13.93 18.29
C LYS A 353 50.03 -14.43 17.16
N SER A 354 49.99 -15.74 16.97
CA SER A 354 49.13 -16.43 15.99
C SER A 354 48.45 -17.63 16.65
N ARG A 355 47.41 -18.19 16.03
CA ARG A 355 46.86 -19.51 16.42
C ARG A 355 46.89 -20.44 15.22
N LYS A 356 47.34 -21.67 15.40
CA LYS A 356 47.59 -22.63 14.31
C LYS A 356 46.63 -23.78 14.44
N ALA A 357 45.65 -23.84 13.55
CA ALA A 357 44.59 -24.83 13.56
C ALA A 357 44.84 -25.92 12.52
N HIS A 358 44.30 -27.11 12.76
CA HIS A 358 44.19 -28.15 11.74
C HIS A 358 43.26 -27.68 10.61
N THR A 359 43.68 -27.91 9.37
CA THR A 359 42.84 -27.76 8.17
C THR A 359 42.14 -29.07 7.81
N TYR A 360 41.18 -29.00 6.89
CA TYR A 360 40.57 -30.18 6.29
C TYR A 360 41.62 -31.11 5.64
N GLU A 361 42.60 -30.58 4.90
CA GLU A 361 43.65 -31.38 4.25
C GLU A 361 44.52 -32.12 5.24
N ASN A 362 44.77 -31.51 6.40
CA ASN A 362 45.61 -32.12 7.41
C ASN A 362 44.89 -33.27 8.12
N SER A 363 43.68 -33.01 8.58
CA SER A 363 42.87 -33.94 9.35
C SER A 363 41.41 -33.52 9.28
N SER A 364 40.65 -34.15 8.39
CA SER A 364 39.22 -33.86 8.24
C SER A 364 38.40 -34.12 9.51
N SER A 365 38.91 -34.94 10.44
CA SER A 365 38.31 -35.17 11.76
C SER A 365 38.65 -34.11 12.81
N GLU A 366 39.68 -33.29 12.57
CA GLU A 366 40.13 -32.23 13.49
C GLU A 366 39.93 -30.82 12.89
N ALA A 367 39.41 -30.74 11.67
CA ALA A 367 39.06 -29.50 10.97
C ALA A 367 38.07 -28.65 11.80
N PRO A 368 38.04 -27.32 11.59
CA PRO A 368 37.23 -26.42 12.41
C PRO A 368 35.74 -26.77 12.42
N VAL A 369 35.07 -26.48 13.53
CA VAL A 369 33.63 -26.69 13.68
C VAL A 369 32.92 -25.39 14.06
N LEU A 370 31.70 -25.22 13.57
CA LEU A 370 30.71 -24.27 14.05
C LEU A 370 29.76 -25.01 14.98
N ARG A 371 29.65 -24.56 16.22
CA ARG A 371 28.64 -25.06 17.17
C ARG A 371 27.58 -24.01 17.33
N VAL A 372 26.32 -24.43 17.20
CA VAL A 372 25.17 -23.54 17.35
C VAL A 372 24.11 -24.24 18.19
N THR A 373 23.68 -23.56 19.23
CA THR A 373 22.45 -23.91 19.95
C THR A 373 21.38 -22.95 19.50
N TYR A 374 20.29 -23.45 18.92
CA TYR A 374 19.15 -22.62 18.51
C TYR A 374 17.84 -23.19 19.03
N THR A 375 16.79 -22.39 18.95
CA THR A 375 15.42 -22.87 19.11
C THR A 375 14.50 -22.28 18.04
N THR A 376 13.54 -23.09 17.60
CA THR A 376 12.38 -22.66 16.79
C THR A 376 11.12 -22.49 17.63
N GLU A 377 11.17 -22.89 18.90
CA GLU A 377 10.04 -22.79 19.83
C GLU A 377 10.47 -22.06 21.12
N LEU A 378 9.61 -21.18 21.63
CA LEU A 378 9.79 -20.53 22.93
C LEU A 378 8.82 -21.19 23.92
N THR A 379 9.32 -21.76 25.01
CA THR A 379 8.47 -22.45 25.99
C THR A 379 8.71 -21.98 27.43
N SER A 380 8.24 -20.77 27.65
CA SER A 380 7.97 -20.13 28.94
C SER A 380 6.89 -19.10 28.62
N ALA A 381 5.89 -18.94 29.50
CA ALA A 381 4.71 -18.07 29.27
C ALA A 381 5.14 -16.74 28.64
N GLY A 382 5.01 -16.71 27.31
CA GLY A 382 5.30 -15.54 26.50
C GLY A 382 4.04 -14.70 26.55
N PHE A 383 4.21 -13.41 26.72
CA PHE A 383 3.11 -12.48 26.58
C PHE A 383 3.34 -11.69 25.31
N ASN A 384 2.33 -11.67 24.46
CA ASN A 384 2.36 -10.91 23.24
C ASN A 384 2.01 -9.45 23.53
N THR A 385 2.78 -8.56 22.90
CA THR A 385 2.50 -7.13 22.80
C THR A 385 2.22 -6.84 21.35
N VAL A 386 1.17 -6.09 21.06
CA VAL A 386 0.87 -5.68 19.68
C VAL A 386 1.31 -4.24 19.48
N GLY A 387 1.98 -3.97 18.36
CA GLY A 387 2.28 -2.65 17.87
C GLY A 387 1.48 -2.39 16.60
N LEU A 388 0.74 -1.30 16.54
CA LEU A 388 -0.02 -0.88 15.37
C LEU A 388 0.49 0.47 14.91
N ARG A 389 0.70 0.65 13.62
CA ARG A 389 1.14 1.88 13.00
C ARG A 389 0.20 2.23 11.85
N PHE A 390 -0.22 3.48 11.82
CA PHE A 390 -1.17 4.02 10.87
C PHE A 390 -0.47 5.11 10.08
N ASN A 391 -0.39 4.95 8.76
CA ASN A 391 0.23 5.94 7.87
C ASN A 391 -0.75 7.03 7.47
N ASN A 392 -0.23 8.22 7.18
CA ASN A 392 -1.05 9.30 6.61
C ASN A 392 -2.24 9.68 7.52
N VAL A 393 -2.01 9.80 8.83
CA VAL A 393 -3.07 10.17 9.78
C VAL A 393 -3.41 11.65 9.61
N GLY A 394 -4.50 11.92 8.91
CA GLY A 394 -4.98 13.24 8.51
C GLY A 394 -5.54 14.10 9.64
N VAL A 395 -4.74 14.36 10.67
CA VAL A 395 -5.11 15.25 11.77
C VAL A 395 -4.09 16.38 11.87
N PRO A 396 -4.49 17.64 11.63
CA PRO A 396 -3.58 18.78 11.76
C PRO A 396 -2.97 18.92 13.15
N GLN A 397 -1.76 19.47 13.22
CA GLN A 397 -1.08 19.73 14.49
C GLN A 397 -1.89 20.64 15.42
N GLY A 398 -2.08 20.18 16.66
CA GLY A 398 -2.83 20.88 17.70
C GLY A 398 -4.35 20.91 17.48
N ALA A 399 -4.88 20.11 16.53
CA ALA A 399 -6.31 19.92 16.42
C ALA A 399 -6.85 19.29 17.71
N LYS A 400 -8.01 19.77 18.16
CA LYS A 400 -8.70 19.23 19.32
C LYS A 400 -9.46 17.97 18.91
N ILE A 401 -8.98 16.83 19.39
CA ILE A 401 -9.62 15.54 19.18
C ILE A 401 -10.91 15.49 20.01
N THR A 402 -12.02 15.15 19.38
CA THR A 402 -13.32 14.99 20.04
C THR A 402 -13.60 13.53 20.36
N ARG A 403 -13.10 12.61 19.53
CA ARG A 403 -13.21 11.17 19.74
C ARG A 403 -12.06 10.43 19.03
N ALA A 404 -11.60 9.32 19.59
CA ALA A 404 -10.74 8.38 18.87
C ALA A 404 -10.86 6.97 19.44
N PHE A 405 -10.70 5.94 18.60
CA PHE A 405 -10.62 4.54 19.00
C PHE A 405 -9.96 3.67 17.93
N LEU A 406 -9.48 2.49 18.34
CA LEU A 406 -9.00 1.45 17.43
C LEU A 406 -10.15 0.46 17.15
N GLU A 407 -10.25 -0.01 15.91
CA GLU A 407 -11.20 -1.03 15.47
C GLU A 407 -10.43 -2.27 15.01
N PHE A 408 -10.86 -3.44 15.48
CA PHE A 408 -10.27 -4.75 15.19
C PHE A 408 -11.32 -5.67 14.59
N ARG A 409 -10.94 -6.54 13.65
CA ARG A 409 -11.78 -7.65 13.20
C ARG A 409 -11.25 -8.97 13.78
N PRO A 410 -12.06 -9.73 14.52
CA PRO A 410 -11.62 -11.00 15.07
C PRO A 410 -11.46 -12.07 13.98
N ASP A 411 -10.29 -12.72 13.95
CA ASP A 411 -10.05 -13.89 13.11
C ASP A 411 -10.69 -15.15 13.71
N THR A 412 -10.60 -15.30 15.05
CA THR A 412 -11.15 -16.48 15.75
C THR A 412 -12.10 -16.13 16.89
N THR A 413 -13.01 -17.07 17.18
CA THR A 413 -13.87 -16.96 18.36
C THR A 413 -13.02 -17.19 19.61
N THR A 414 -12.89 -16.15 20.43
CA THR A 414 -12.12 -16.20 21.67
C THR A 414 -13.02 -15.94 22.88
N SER A 415 -12.67 -16.54 24.02
CA SER A 415 -13.42 -16.40 25.27
C SER A 415 -12.48 -16.37 26.47
N GLY A 416 -12.98 -15.93 27.63
CA GLY A 416 -12.18 -15.70 28.83
C GLY A 416 -11.85 -14.22 29.03
N ASN A 417 -11.52 -13.83 30.26
CA ASN A 417 -11.24 -12.43 30.59
C ASN A 417 -9.82 -12.04 30.15
N THR A 418 -9.71 -10.85 29.56
CA THR A 418 -8.47 -10.29 29.01
C THR A 418 -8.46 -8.79 29.27
N SER A 419 -7.28 -8.26 29.58
CA SER A 419 -7.10 -6.82 29.80
C SER A 419 -5.75 -6.38 29.26
N VAL A 420 -5.77 -5.31 28.46
CA VAL A 420 -4.57 -4.69 27.89
C VAL A 420 -4.51 -3.22 28.24
N GLN A 421 -3.32 -2.65 28.18
CA GLN A 421 -3.09 -1.21 28.24
C GLN A 421 -2.68 -0.70 26.88
N ILE A 422 -3.36 0.34 26.42
CA ILE A 422 -3.10 1.03 25.17
C ILE A 422 -2.30 2.30 25.48
N PHE A 423 -1.20 2.47 24.75
CA PHE A 423 -0.38 3.69 24.73
C PHE A 423 -0.13 4.11 23.28
N GLY A 424 0.14 5.40 23.09
CA GLY A 424 0.69 5.91 21.84
C GLY A 424 2.22 5.95 21.88
N HIS A 425 2.84 5.95 20.71
CA HIS A 425 4.25 6.28 20.54
C HIS A 425 4.39 7.81 20.49
N ASP A 426 4.99 8.40 21.51
CA ASP A 426 5.14 9.85 21.71
C ASP A 426 6.26 10.43 20.81
N VAL A 427 6.02 10.39 19.50
CA VAL A 427 6.85 10.97 18.43
C VAL A 427 5.96 11.61 17.37
N GLY A 428 6.44 12.67 16.70
CA GLY A 428 5.66 13.38 15.69
C GLY A 428 5.49 12.62 14.36
N ASP A 429 6.34 11.63 14.08
CA ASP A 429 6.22 10.72 12.94
C ASP A 429 6.77 9.36 13.36
N ALA A 430 5.88 8.38 13.53
CA ALA A 430 6.26 7.06 14.02
C ALA A 430 7.06 6.31 12.95
N PRO A 431 8.27 5.80 13.24
CA PRO A 431 9.00 4.93 12.33
C PRO A 431 8.30 3.58 12.22
N THR A 432 8.48 2.90 11.08
CA THR A 432 8.02 1.51 10.86
C THR A 432 8.55 0.58 11.95
N PHE A 433 7.84 -0.52 12.20
CA PHE A 433 8.39 -1.58 13.05
C PHE A 433 9.49 -2.34 12.28
N SER A 434 10.49 -2.80 13.03
CA SER A 434 11.65 -3.51 12.52
C SER A 434 11.79 -4.89 13.16
N THR A 435 12.58 -5.76 12.53
CA THR A 435 12.90 -7.08 13.07
C THR A 435 13.94 -7.04 14.19
N LEU A 436 14.34 -5.84 14.64
CA LEU A 436 15.27 -5.68 15.76
C LEU A 436 14.58 -6.08 17.07
N ASP A 437 15.27 -6.90 17.87
CA ASP A 437 14.77 -7.31 19.19
C ASP A 437 14.28 -6.10 20.02
N ASN A 438 13.12 -6.27 20.65
CA ASN A 438 12.44 -5.30 21.51
C ASN A 438 12.02 -3.99 20.81
N ASP A 439 11.66 -3.95 19.53
CA ASP A 439 11.25 -2.69 18.91
C ASP A 439 10.04 -2.06 19.64
N ILE A 440 8.92 -2.79 19.78
CA ILE A 440 7.71 -2.30 20.44
C ILE A 440 7.99 -1.97 21.90
N GLY A 441 8.65 -2.88 22.63
CA GLY A 441 8.95 -2.70 24.05
C GLY A 441 9.98 -1.61 24.33
N LYS A 442 10.89 -1.31 23.39
CA LYS A 442 11.72 -0.11 23.49
C LYS A 442 10.83 1.13 23.46
N ARG A 443 9.88 1.24 22.52
CA ARG A 443 8.98 2.41 22.41
C ARG A 443 8.24 2.69 23.71
N TYR A 444 7.84 1.64 24.44
CA TYR A 444 7.31 1.78 25.81
C TYR A 444 8.25 2.47 26.80
N THR A 445 9.55 2.17 26.73
CA THR A 445 10.55 2.68 27.68
C THR A 445 11.11 4.05 27.32
N TRP A 446 11.20 4.41 26.03
CA TRP A 446 11.87 5.64 25.60
C TRP A 446 10.94 6.75 25.06
N ALA A 447 9.75 6.43 24.56
CA ALA A 447 8.81 7.43 24.02
C ALA A 447 7.35 6.93 23.97
N ARG A 448 6.75 6.58 25.11
CA ARG A 448 5.30 6.36 25.17
C ARG A 448 4.57 7.61 25.64
N THR A 449 3.32 7.74 25.25
CA THR A 449 2.42 8.76 25.80
C THR A 449 2.28 8.62 27.32
N SER A 450 2.06 9.76 27.97
CA SER A 450 1.67 9.86 29.37
C SER A 450 0.24 9.39 29.56
N ALA A 451 -0.64 9.70 28.61
CA ALA A 451 -2.00 9.16 28.52
C ALA A 451 -1.96 7.67 28.17
N SER A 452 -2.85 6.91 28.80
CA SER A 452 -3.02 5.48 28.56
C SER A 452 -4.44 5.06 28.87
N VAL A 453 -4.89 3.97 28.27
CA VAL A 453 -6.24 3.44 28.45
C VAL A 453 -6.16 1.95 28.81
N ASP A 454 -6.81 1.55 29.89
CA ASP A 454 -7.05 0.14 30.21
C ASP A 454 -8.24 -0.37 29.40
N TRP A 455 -8.06 -1.48 28.69
CA TRP A 455 -9.10 -2.12 27.89
C TRP A 455 -9.33 -3.55 28.36
N GLY A 456 -10.42 -3.76 29.09
CA GLY A 456 -10.97 -5.09 29.34
C GLY A 456 -11.59 -5.64 28.05
N VAL A 457 -10.81 -6.36 27.27
CA VAL A 457 -11.20 -6.80 25.92
C VAL A 457 -12.40 -7.76 26.01
N PRO A 458 -13.55 -7.47 25.39
CA PRO A 458 -14.71 -8.36 25.41
C PRO A 458 -14.42 -9.66 24.65
N ALA A 459 -15.27 -10.67 24.80
CA ALA A 459 -15.14 -11.89 24.00
C ALA A 459 -15.39 -11.56 22.53
N TRP A 460 -14.51 -12.03 21.64
CA TRP A 460 -14.57 -11.73 20.22
C TRP A 460 -15.19 -12.88 19.41
N THR A 461 -15.96 -12.52 18.39
CA THR A 461 -16.57 -13.48 17.44
C THR A 461 -16.26 -13.03 16.00
N PRO A 462 -15.80 -13.91 15.11
CA PRO A 462 -15.49 -13.55 13.73
C PRO A 462 -16.70 -12.99 12.97
N GLY A 463 -16.44 -12.05 12.07
CA GLY A 463 -17.47 -11.38 11.24
C GLY A 463 -18.15 -10.17 11.90
N THR A 464 -17.71 -9.74 13.08
CA THR A 464 -18.11 -8.46 13.70
C THR A 464 -16.87 -7.69 14.14
N ALA A 465 -16.71 -6.46 13.66
CA ALA A 465 -15.67 -5.57 14.15
C ALA A 465 -15.93 -5.18 15.61
N ASP A 466 -14.87 -5.11 16.41
CA ASP A 466 -14.87 -4.72 17.81
C ASP A 466 -14.01 -3.47 18.01
N GLN A 467 -14.41 -2.59 18.92
CA GLN A 467 -13.77 -1.29 19.15
C GLN A 467 -13.06 -1.25 20.50
N SER A 468 -11.92 -0.56 20.55
CA SER A 468 -11.28 -0.18 21.81
C SER A 468 -12.14 0.84 22.56
N PRO A 469 -11.88 1.08 23.85
CA PRO A 469 -12.39 2.25 24.54
C PRO A 469 -11.82 3.52 23.91
N ASP A 470 -12.36 4.66 24.34
CA ASP A 470 -11.96 5.98 23.88
C ASP A 470 -10.48 6.26 24.18
N ILE A 471 -9.69 6.51 23.13
CA ILE A 471 -8.25 6.84 23.17
C ILE A 471 -7.98 8.32 22.86
N THR A 472 -8.98 9.19 22.89
CA THR A 472 -8.90 10.63 22.55
C THR A 472 -7.69 11.31 23.18
N ASN A 473 -7.43 11.07 24.46
CA ASN A 473 -6.32 11.70 25.17
C ASN A 473 -4.94 11.21 24.70
N ILE A 474 -4.83 9.97 24.22
CA ILE A 474 -3.59 9.42 23.64
C ILE A 474 -3.32 10.12 22.31
N VAL A 475 -4.33 10.21 21.44
CA VAL A 475 -4.22 10.89 20.14
C VAL A 475 -3.92 12.37 20.35
N GLN A 476 -4.62 13.04 21.26
CA GLN A 476 -4.42 14.45 21.60
C GLN A 476 -2.97 14.73 22.00
N GLU A 477 -2.37 13.87 22.84
CA GLU A 477 -0.97 14.03 23.26
C GLU A 477 -0.01 14.03 22.06
N ILE A 478 -0.24 13.16 21.07
CA ILE A 478 0.59 13.05 19.87
C ILE A 478 0.38 14.27 18.94
N VAL A 479 -0.88 14.64 18.65
CA VAL A 479 -1.15 15.76 17.73
C VAL A 479 -0.75 17.13 18.30
N ASP A 480 -0.67 17.27 19.63
CA ASP A 480 -0.19 18.49 20.30
C ASP A 480 1.34 18.66 20.23
N ARG A 481 2.08 17.63 19.83
CA ARG A 481 3.54 17.69 19.77
C ARG A 481 4.00 18.70 18.72
N SER A 482 5.09 19.42 19.02
CA SER A 482 5.66 20.42 18.11
C SER A 482 6.26 19.83 16.82
N ASP A 483 6.62 18.55 16.83
CA ASP A 483 7.16 17.80 15.68
C ASP A 483 6.10 16.98 14.94
N TRP A 484 4.84 16.97 15.40
CA TRP A 484 3.73 16.39 14.65
C TRP A 484 3.35 17.26 13.47
N CYS A 485 3.08 16.62 12.34
CA CYS A 485 2.43 17.22 11.19
C CYS A 485 1.31 16.28 10.72
N GLY A 486 0.14 16.81 10.36
CA GLY A 486 -0.94 15.98 9.83
C GLY A 486 -0.48 15.17 8.62
N ASN A 487 -1.03 13.96 8.46
CA ASN A 487 -0.55 12.90 7.57
C ASN A 487 0.82 12.27 7.93
N ASN A 488 1.39 12.57 9.10
CA ASN A 488 2.44 11.72 9.66
C ASN A 488 1.87 10.40 10.16
N SER A 489 2.77 9.45 10.43
CA SER A 489 2.37 8.15 10.94
C SER A 489 2.20 8.17 12.45
N MET A 490 1.14 7.54 12.94
CA MET A 490 0.86 7.39 14.37
C MET A 490 0.99 5.92 14.74
N ALA A 491 1.65 5.61 15.85
CA ALA A 491 1.75 4.23 16.33
C ALA A 491 1.18 4.09 17.73
N PHE A 492 0.57 2.94 17.98
CA PHE A 492 0.01 2.51 19.25
C PHE A 492 0.68 1.21 19.66
N MET A 493 0.86 1.06 20.96
CA MET A 493 1.31 -0.20 21.53
C MET A 493 0.27 -0.69 22.54
N LEU A 494 -0.05 -1.99 22.44
CA LEU A 494 -0.97 -2.70 23.31
C LEU A 494 -0.18 -3.76 24.08
N ARG A 495 -0.09 -3.62 25.40
CA ARG A 495 0.59 -4.59 26.29
C ARG A 495 -0.38 -5.19 27.29
N PRO A 496 -0.07 -6.33 27.91
CA PRO A 496 -0.86 -6.84 29.03
C PRO A 496 -0.99 -5.81 30.15
N ASN A 497 -2.18 -5.73 30.78
CA ASN A 497 -2.29 -5.06 32.06
C ASN A 497 -1.65 -5.94 33.14
N PHE A 498 -0.54 -5.48 33.74
CA PHE A 498 0.23 -6.27 34.71
C PHE A 498 -0.54 -6.61 35.98
N ALA A 499 -1.45 -5.76 36.44
CA ALA A 499 -2.28 -6.05 37.62
C ALA A 499 -3.27 -7.19 37.33
N ASP A 500 -3.91 -7.15 36.15
CA ASP A 500 -4.85 -8.19 35.73
C ASP A 500 -4.14 -9.50 35.37
N MET A 501 -2.93 -9.40 34.83
CA MET A 501 -2.05 -10.54 34.58
C MET A 501 -1.68 -11.26 35.89
N LEU A 502 -1.28 -10.52 36.94
CA LEU A 502 -1.04 -11.09 38.28
C LEU A 502 -2.30 -11.69 38.90
N ALA A 503 -3.48 -11.16 38.57
CA ALA A 503 -4.77 -11.71 38.98
C ALA A 503 -5.20 -12.96 38.16
N GLY A 504 -4.39 -13.39 37.18
CA GLY A 504 -4.61 -14.59 36.39
C GLY A 504 -5.61 -14.43 35.23
N MET A 505 -5.85 -13.21 34.75
CA MET A 505 -6.67 -12.98 33.55
C MET A 505 -5.86 -13.28 32.28
N VAL A 506 -6.06 -14.46 31.68
CA VAL A 506 -5.19 -15.02 30.60
C VAL A 506 -5.92 -15.44 29.31
N GLY A 507 -7.04 -14.81 28.95
CA GLY A 507 -7.80 -15.20 27.73
C GLY A 507 -7.14 -14.72 26.42
N PRO A 508 -6.98 -15.55 25.37
CA PRO A 508 -6.43 -15.05 24.12
C PRO A 508 -7.36 -14.04 23.42
N ARG A 509 -6.81 -13.09 22.66
CA ARG A 509 -7.56 -12.22 21.73
C ARG A 509 -6.82 -12.16 20.42
N ILE A 510 -7.44 -12.68 19.36
CA ILE A 510 -6.81 -12.90 18.07
C ILE A 510 -7.61 -12.12 17.02
N ALA A 511 -6.98 -11.12 16.43
CA ALA A 511 -7.53 -10.30 15.36
C ALA A 511 -6.86 -10.62 14.02
N ASP A 512 -7.52 -10.26 12.92
CA ASP A 512 -6.89 -10.24 11.60
C ASP A 512 -5.71 -9.25 11.59
N SER A 513 -4.61 -9.67 10.98
CA SER A 513 -3.47 -8.82 10.61
C SER A 513 -3.55 -8.41 9.14
N PHE A 514 -2.72 -7.46 8.74
CA PHE A 514 -2.49 -7.10 7.35
C PHE A 514 -2.00 -8.30 6.53
N ASP A 515 -1.16 -9.16 7.10
CA ASP A 515 -0.61 -10.33 6.39
C ASP A 515 -1.63 -11.43 6.13
N SER A 516 -2.70 -11.52 6.95
CA SER A 516 -3.82 -12.42 6.68
C SER A 516 -4.83 -11.79 5.74
N ASP A 517 -5.32 -10.61 6.07
CA ASP A 517 -6.31 -9.89 5.29
C ASP A 517 -6.11 -8.38 5.45
N PRO A 518 -5.48 -7.71 4.47
CA PRO A 518 -5.27 -6.27 4.46
C PRO A 518 -6.52 -5.43 4.71
N THR A 519 -7.71 -5.95 4.42
CA THR A 519 -8.97 -5.21 4.58
C THR A 519 -9.66 -5.43 5.91
N ASN A 520 -9.28 -6.49 6.63
CA ASN A 520 -9.66 -6.72 8.01
C ASN A 520 -8.60 -6.25 9.02
N ALA A 521 -7.42 -5.83 8.53
CA ALA A 521 -6.36 -5.26 9.34
C ALA A 521 -6.88 -4.10 10.23
N PRO A 522 -6.28 -3.88 11.41
CA PRO A 522 -6.78 -2.89 12.36
C PRO A 522 -6.91 -1.49 11.76
N MET A 523 -7.88 -0.73 12.25
CA MET A 523 -8.17 0.63 11.81
C MET A 523 -8.19 1.60 12.98
N LEU A 524 -7.62 2.78 12.77
CA LEU A 524 -7.70 3.94 13.65
C LEU A 524 -8.83 4.85 13.18
N ARG A 525 -9.76 5.18 14.08
CA ARG A 525 -10.81 6.16 13.84
C ARG A 525 -10.60 7.36 14.75
N ILE A 526 -10.59 8.55 14.18
CA ILE A 526 -10.41 9.82 14.90
C ILE A 526 -11.47 10.82 14.42
N GLU A 527 -12.05 11.56 15.35
CA GLU A 527 -12.91 12.71 15.10
C GLU A 527 -12.21 13.93 15.73
N TYR A 528 -12.12 15.06 15.01
CA TYR A 528 -11.52 16.29 15.54
C TYR A 528 -12.28 17.55 15.16
N ASP A 529 -12.24 18.54 16.05
CA ASP A 529 -12.88 19.85 15.87
C ASP A 529 -12.08 20.72 14.89
N GLU A 530 -12.53 20.86 13.64
CA GLU A 530 -11.92 21.70 12.60
C GLU A 530 -11.74 23.15 13.06
N THR A 531 -12.67 23.67 13.88
CA THR A 531 -12.60 25.07 14.34
C THR A 531 -11.47 25.32 15.33
N SER A 532 -10.93 24.25 15.92
CA SER A 532 -9.75 24.30 16.79
C SER A 532 -8.45 24.45 16.00
N VAL A 533 -8.45 24.13 14.70
CA VAL A 533 -7.22 24.07 13.93
C VAL A 533 -6.72 25.47 13.58
N LEU A 534 -5.49 25.75 13.98
CA LEU A 534 -4.85 27.01 13.68
C LEU A 534 -4.52 27.10 12.18
N SER A 535 -4.61 28.30 11.61
CA SER A 535 -4.15 28.57 10.23
C SER A 535 -2.63 28.43 10.04
N THR A 536 -1.91 27.94 11.05
CA THR A 536 -0.48 27.63 10.99
C THR A 536 -0.20 26.19 11.44
N ALA A 537 -1.25 25.41 11.72
CA ALA A 537 -1.12 24.01 12.09
C ALA A 537 -0.40 23.26 10.97
N CYS A 538 0.61 22.47 11.35
CA CYS A 538 1.34 21.63 10.42
C CYS A 538 0.41 20.52 9.89
N MET A 539 0.27 20.45 8.57
CA MET A 539 -0.42 19.36 7.89
C MET A 539 0.24 19.08 6.54
N ASP A 540 0.67 17.86 6.28
CA ASP A 540 1.31 17.50 5.02
C ASP A 540 0.26 17.31 3.93
N GLN A 541 0.52 17.79 2.71
CA GLN A 541 -0.33 17.54 1.55
C GLN A 541 0.50 17.07 0.37
N TRP A 542 0.01 16.05 -0.34
CA TRP A 542 0.56 15.66 -1.63
C TRP A 542 -0.11 16.45 -2.75
N VAL A 543 0.72 17.12 -3.54
CA VAL A 543 0.35 17.75 -4.79
C VAL A 543 0.87 16.86 -5.91
N GLN A 544 -0.05 16.29 -6.70
CA GLN A 544 0.27 15.55 -7.91
C GLN A 544 -0.07 16.39 -9.15
N ARG A 545 0.84 16.42 -10.13
CA ARG A 545 0.61 16.99 -11.46
C ARG A 545 1.17 16.08 -12.53
N GLN A 546 0.44 15.91 -13.62
CA GLN A 546 0.88 15.16 -14.80
C GLN A 546 1.14 16.12 -15.96
N ILE A 547 1.85 15.66 -16.98
CA ILE A 547 1.95 16.36 -18.26
C ILE A 547 0.57 16.32 -18.96
N GLU A 548 0.07 17.48 -19.38
CA GLU A 548 -1.32 17.65 -19.86
C GLU A 548 -1.41 18.10 -21.33
N GLY A 549 -0.30 18.16 -22.05
CA GLY A 549 -0.35 18.49 -23.46
C GLY A 549 0.98 18.41 -24.18
N ILE A 550 0.89 18.36 -25.50
CA ILE A 550 2.00 18.24 -26.48
C ILE A 550 3.09 19.32 -26.40
N ALA A 551 2.95 20.33 -25.54
CA ALA A 551 3.94 21.39 -25.37
C ALA A 551 4.49 21.41 -23.94
N ASP A 552 4.23 20.36 -23.18
CA ASP A 552 4.66 20.18 -21.80
C ASP A 552 5.69 19.09 -21.63
N ASP A 553 5.95 18.28 -22.64
CA ASP A 553 7.16 17.51 -22.80
C ASP A 553 7.86 17.90 -24.10
N ALA A 554 9.18 17.78 -24.09
CA ALA A 554 9.99 18.13 -25.23
C ALA A 554 11.37 17.47 -25.14
N GLU A 555 11.95 17.19 -26.29
CA GLU A 555 13.33 16.79 -26.41
C GLU A 555 14.11 17.84 -27.20
N GLN A 556 15.33 18.14 -26.78
CA GLN A 556 16.24 18.98 -27.54
C GLN A 556 17.49 18.22 -27.92
N VAL A 557 17.79 18.16 -29.22
CA VAL A 557 19.06 17.64 -29.72
C VAL A 557 20.20 18.59 -29.36
N LEU A 558 21.17 18.14 -28.56
CA LEU A 558 22.26 18.97 -28.03
C LEU A 558 23.24 19.46 -29.11
N SER A 559 23.39 18.73 -30.22
CA SER A 559 24.34 19.06 -31.28
C SER A 559 23.94 20.27 -32.14
N ASN A 560 22.65 20.55 -32.25
CA ASN A 560 22.13 21.61 -33.12
C ASN A 560 20.97 22.43 -32.50
N GLY A 561 20.48 22.05 -31.32
CA GLY A 561 19.40 22.72 -30.61
C GLY A 561 18.01 22.49 -31.19
N THR A 562 17.81 21.52 -32.09
CA THR A 562 16.47 21.20 -32.64
C THR A 562 15.56 20.70 -31.52
N ILE A 563 14.30 21.12 -31.51
CA ILE A 563 13.29 20.71 -30.53
C ILE A 563 12.34 19.71 -31.17
N ASP A 564 11.99 18.67 -30.45
CA ASP A 564 10.87 17.79 -30.76
C ASP A 564 9.83 17.92 -29.64
N LEU A 565 8.60 18.27 -30.01
CA LEU A 565 7.44 18.41 -29.11
C LEU A 565 6.45 17.25 -29.27
N THR A 566 6.75 16.30 -30.17
CA THR A 566 5.79 15.26 -30.58
C THR A 566 6.42 13.87 -30.50
N SER A 567 7.56 13.75 -29.83
CA SER A 567 8.25 12.48 -29.66
C SER A 567 7.38 11.52 -28.87
N THR A 568 7.44 10.23 -29.22
CA THR A 568 6.74 9.18 -28.47
C THR A 568 7.57 8.64 -27.30
N ASP A 569 8.80 9.12 -27.13
CA ASP A 569 9.64 8.81 -25.98
C ASP A 569 10.48 10.03 -25.56
N LEU A 570 10.69 10.20 -24.25
CA LEU A 570 11.74 11.05 -23.71
C LEU A 570 13.04 10.26 -23.66
N ASP A 571 13.97 10.51 -24.59
CA ASP A 571 15.31 9.92 -24.58
C ASP A 571 16.19 10.64 -23.55
N PHE A 572 16.48 9.96 -22.45
CA PHE A 572 17.53 10.34 -21.50
C PHE A 572 18.86 9.78 -21.99
N ASP A 573 19.40 10.39 -23.06
CA ASP A 573 20.63 9.97 -23.71
C ASP A 573 21.64 11.12 -23.90
N PHE A 574 22.88 10.77 -24.24
CA PHE A 574 23.98 11.74 -24.38
C PHE A 574 23.83 12.74 -25.54
N LYS A 575 22.86 12.55 -26.44
CA LYS A 575 22.62 13.42 -27.60
C LYS A 575 21.49 14.41 -27.34
N LYS A 576 20.64 14.14 -26.37
CA LYS A 576 19.41 14.90 -26.12
C LYS A 576 19.38 15.43 -24.69
N MET A 577 18.53 16.41 -24.49
CA MET A 577 18.05 16.80 -23.16
C MET A 577 16.53 16.76 -23.20
N SER A 578 15.93 16.31 -22.11
CA SER A 578 14.48 16.21 -21.99
C SER A 578 13.94 17.32 -21.10
N GLY A 579 12.79 17.86 -21.46
CA GLY A 579 12.06 18.88 -20.71
C GLY A 579 10.68 18.38 -20.36
N MET A 580 10.24 18.65 -19.13
CA MET A 580 8.92 18.31 -18.61
C MET A 580 8.34 19.53 -17.91
N ARG A 581 7.10 19.90 -18.19
CA ARG A 581 6.42 21.07 -17.67
C ARG A 581 5.12 20.63 -17.02
N PHE A 582 4.95 21.05 -15.77
CA PHE A 582 3.78 20.74 -14.97
C PHE A 582 2.99 22.02 -14.74
N ARG A 583 1.70 21.99 -15.11
CA ARG A 583 0.80 23.15 -15.05
C ARG A 583 0.15 23.28 -13.67
N ASP A 584 -0.34 24.49 -13.40
CA ASP A 584 -1.25 24.77 -12.29
C ASP A 584 -0.79 24.23 -10.93
N ILE A 585 0.48 24.45 -10.56
CA ILE A 585 1.06 23.97 -9.31
C ILE A 585 0.45 24.75 -8.12
N PRO A 586 -0.37 24.13 -7.25
CA PRO A 586 -1.13 24.79 -6.19
C PRO A 586 -0.28 25.01 -4.93
N VAL A 587 1.02 25.30 -5.09
CA VAL A 587 1.95 25.50 -3.98
C VAL A 587 2.15 26.99 -3.74
N ALA A 588 2.01 27.43 -2.49
CA ALA A 588 2.20 28.82 -2.13
C ALA A 588 3.67 29.25 -2.22
N LYS A 589 3.88 30.55 -2.47
CA LYS A 589 5.23 31.11 -2.50
C LYS A 589 5.91 30.91 -1.15
N GLY A 590 7.08 30.29 -1.17
CA GLY A 590 7.85 30.02 0.04
C GLY A 590 7.30 28.90 0.93
N GLN A 591 6.29 28.16 0.48
CA GLN A 591 5.79 27.01 1.21
C GLN A 591 6.89 25.95 1.34
N THR A 592 7.00 25.35 2.52
CA THR A 592 8.02 24.32 2.78
C THR A 592 7.69 23.07 1.97
N ILE A 593 8.64 22.62 1.15
CA ILE A 593 8.59 21.34 0.45
C ILE A 593 9.27 20.29 1.32
N LEU A 594 8.51 19.28 1.73
CA LEU A 594 8.99 18.19 2.58
C LEU A 594 9.65 17.10 1.74
N GLU A 595 9.06 16.84 0.57
CA GLU A 595 9.50 15.84 -0.39
C GLU A 595 9.06 16.23 -1.80
N ALA A 596 9.84 15.93 -2.83
CA ALA A 596 9.33 15.95 -4.20
C ALA A 596 9.98 14.87 -5.06
N ARG A 597 9.22 14.29 -6.00
CA ARG A 597 9.63 13.17 -6.86
C ARG A 597 9.02 13.27 -8.25
N LEU A 598 9.74 12.80 -9.25
CA LEU A 598 9.20 12.49 -10.58
C LEU A 598 8.91 11.00 -10.69
N VAL A 599 7.75 10.64 -11.24
CA VAL A 599 7.39 9.27 -11.60
C VAL A 599 7.40 9.15 -13.11
N PHE A 600 8.07 8.11 -13.61
CA PHE A 600 8.22 7.80 -15.03
C PHE A 600 7.67 6.43 -15.33
N THR A 601 7.19 6.22 -16.55
CA THR A 601 6.91 4.90 -17.09
C THR A 601 7.90 4.58 -18.20
N ALA A 602 8.64 3.47 -18.06
CA ALA A 602 9.60 3.03 -19.06
C ALA A 602 8.89 2.67 -20.38
N ASP A 603 9.33 3.28 -21.49
CA ASP A 603 8.81 2.93 -22.83
C ASP A 603 9.35 1.57 -23.30
N THR A 604 10.60 1.26 -22.93
CA THR A 604 11.30 0.03 -23.36
C THR A 604 12.07 -0.60 -22.20
N THR A 605 12.34 -1.91 -22.30
CA THR A 605 13.21 -2.60 -21.34
C THR A 605 14.64 -2.10 -21.47
N GLN A 606 15.22 -1.64 -20.36
CA GLN A 606 16.50 -0.94 -20.31
C GLN A 606 17.36 -1.44 -19.16
N THR A 607 18.58 -1.85 -19.47
CA THR A 607 19.51 -2.42 -18.50
C THR A 607 20.87 -1.71 -18.53
N GLY A 608 21.61 -1.84 -17.43
CA GLY A 608 22.93 -1.26 -17.27
C GLY A 608 22.91 0.15 -16.68
N ALA A 609 24.04 0.54 -16.09
CA ALA A 609 24.17 1.80 -15.35
C ALA A 609 24.03 3.03 -16.27
N THR A 610 23.21 3.98 -15.82
CA THR A 610 22.97 5.28 -16.47
C THR A 610 22.99 6.35 -15.39
N GLY A 611 23.74 7.44 -15.59
CA GLY A 611 23.78 8.58 -14.71
C GLY A 611 23.09 9.77 -15.36
N LEU A 612 22.09 10.35 -14.69
CA LEU A 612 21.29 11.48 -15.13
C LEU A 612 21.43 12.65 -14.15
N THR A 613 21.12 13.86 -14.60
CA THR A 613 21.03 15.05 -13.74
C THR A 613 19.69 15.74 -13.94
N LEU A 614 18.99 15.96 -12.83
CA LEU A 614 17.71 16.67 -12.78
C LEU A 614 17.95 18.11 -12.30
N ASN A 615 17.31 19.06 -12.96
CA ASN A 615 17.29 20.48 -12.58
C ASN A 615 15.95 21.10 -12.97
N GLY A 616 15.67 22.31 -12.48
CA GLY A 616 14.43 23.03 -12.79
C GLY A 616 14.68 24.31 -13.57
N GLN A 617 13.63 24.91 -14.10
CA GLN A 617 13.67 26.28 -14.62
C GLN A 617 13.51 27.26 -13.46
N TYR A 618 14.48 28.16 -13.28
CA TYR A 618 14.36 29.24 -12.32
C TYR A 618 13.48 30.37 -12.90
N SER A 619 12.16 30.24 -12.73
CA SER A 619 11.16 31.22 -13.16
C SER A 619 9.92 31.18 -12.26
N ASP A 620 9.17 32.28 -12.20
CA ASP A 620 7.88 32.33 -11.51
C ASP A 620 6.78 31.54 -12.22
N ASN A 621 6.71 31.57 -13.56
CA ASN A 621 5.76 30.78 -14.33
C ASN A 621 6.43 30.27 -15.62
N ALA A 622 6.73 28.98 -15.67
CA ALA A 622 7.40 28.38 -16.81
C ALA A 622 6.48 28.44 -18.06
N PRO A 623 6.92 29.05 -19.18
CA PRO A 623 6.16 29.03 -20.42
C PRO A 623 6.18 27.62 -21.05
N ALA A 624 5.16 27.33 -21.87
CA ALA A 624 5.12 26.12 -22.69
C ALA A 624 6.40 25.95 -23.52
N PHE A 625 6.78 24.71 -23.82
CA PHE A 625 7.85 24.44 -24.76
C PHE A 625 7.44 24.88 -26.16
N MET A 626 8.42 25.30 -26.95
CA MET A 626 8.19 25.80 -28.31
C MET A 626 9.20 25.16 -29.25
N ASP A 627 8.78 24.90 -30.49
CA ASP A 627 9.65 24.52 -31.59
C ASP A 627 10.51 25.72 -32.04
N VAL A 628 11.43 26.10 -31.16
CA VAL A 628 12.40 27.17 -31.35
C VAL A 628 13.76 26.63 -30.95
N GLN A 629 14.76 26.82 -31.82
CA GLN A 629 16.10 26.32 -31.60
C GLN A 629 16.62 26.65 -30.19
N SER A 630 17.08 25.61 -29.48
CA SER A 630 17.63 25.66 -28.13
C SER A 630 16.64 26.02 -27.01
N ASN A 631 15.32 25.88 -27.21
CA ASN A 631 14.29 26.28 -26.23
C ASN A 631 14.52 25.72 -24.81
N LEU A 632 15.02 24.49 -24.67
CA LEU A 632 15.23 23.85 -23.37
C LEU A 632 16.54 24.33 -22.73
N SER A 633 17.64 24.25 -23.47
CA SER A 633 18.99 24.63 -22.99
C SER A 633 19.15 26.13 -22.71
N ALA A 634 18.39 27.00 -23.38
CA ALA A 634 18.44 28.44 -23.17
C ALA A 634 17.70 28.92 -21.91
N ARG A 635 16.89 28.06 -21.28
CA ARG A 635 16.17 28.40 -20.05
C ARG A 635 17.14 28.46 -18.87
N ILE A 636 17.01 29.49 -18.04
CA ILE A 636 17.80 29.66 -16.82
C ILE A 636 17.44 28.52 -15.86
N LYS A 637 18.44 27.76 -15.43
CA LYS A 637 18.25 26.63 -14.52
C LYS A 637 18.32 27.06 -13.06
N THR A 638 17.72 26.26 -12.19
CA THR A 638 17.94 26.33 -10.74
C THR A 638 19.41 26.09 -10.42
N SER A 639 19.87 26.67 -9.31
CA SER A 639 21.18 26.36 -8.72
C SER A 639 21.21 24.96 -8.09
N ALA A 640 20.08 24.52 -7.53
CA ALA A 640 19.87 23.16 -7.08
C ALA A 640 19.78 22.19 -8.26
N SER A 641 20.42 21.05 -8.13
CA SER A 641 20.37 19.92 -9.07
C SER A 641 20.52 18.60 -8.31
N VAL A 642 19.96 17.54 -8.85
CA VAL A 642 20.01 16.19 -8.25
C VAL A 642 20.62 15.22 -9.25
N SER A 643 21.64 14.48 -8.83
CA SER A 643 22.18 13.36 -9.60
C SER A 643 21.35 12.11 -9.36
N TRP A 644 21.10 11.35 -10.41
CA TRP A 644 20.28 10.15 -10.35
C TRP A 644 20.92 9.01 -11.12
N THR A 645 20.86 7.80 -10.56
CA THR A 645 21.24 6.56 -11.23
C THR A 645 20.04 5.63 -11.19
N PRO A 646 19.16 5.68 -12.21
CA PRO A 646 17.99 4.81 -12.27
C PRO A 646 18.40 3.34 -12.29
N GLU A 647 17.62 2.50 -11.61
CA GLU A 647 17.75 1.04 -11.67
C GLU A 647 17.38 0.49 -13.05
N ASP A 648 17.53 -0.83 -13.23
CA ASP A 648 17.17 -1.51 -14.48
C ASP A 648 15.64 -1.63 -14.56
N GLN A 649 15.06 -1.29 -15.72
CA GLN A 649 13.61 -1.18 -15.90
C GLN A 649 13.09 -2.10 -16.99
N SER A 650 11.88 -2.63 -16.78
CA SER A 650 11.12 -3.37 -17.79
C SER A 650 10.16 -2.43 -18.51
N ALA A 651 9.87 -2.69 -19.80
CA ALA A 651 8.90 -1.89 -20.53
C ALA A 651 7.54 -1.85 -19.80
N GLY A 652 7.00 -0.64 -19.63
CA GLY A 652 5.76 -0.38 -18.91
C GLY A 652 5.88 -0.30 -17.38
N ALA A 653 7.05 -0.55 -16.80
CA ALA A 653 7.26 -0.38 -15.37
C ALA A 653 7.27 1.11 -14.99
N GLU A 654 6.59 1.45 -13.89
CA GLU A 654 6.70 2.76 -13.25
C GLU A 654 7.89 2.77 -12.28
N TYR A 655 8.61 3.89 -12.26
CA TYR A 655 9.72 4.08 -11.33
C TYR A 655 9.94 5.56 -11.00
N THR A 656 10.60 5.81 -9.87
CA THR A 656 10.61 7.14 -9.24
C THR A 656 12.02 7.71 -9.14
N SER A 657 12.13 9.03 -9.27
CA SER A 657 13.39 9.76 -9.09
C SER A 657 13.86 9.77 -7.62
N PRO A 658 15.07 10.26 -7.30
CA PRO A 658 15.45 10.67 -5.95
C PRO A 658 14.73 11.97 -5.56
N ASP A 659 14.92 12.43 -4.31
CA ASP A 659 14.31 13.65 -3.81
C ASP A 659 14.77 14.91 -4.53
N ILE A 660 13.84 15.56 -5.22
CA ILE A 660 14.05 16.82 -5.94
C ILE A 660 13.52 18.04 -5.17
N LYS A 661 13.18 17.92 -3.88
CA LYS A 661 12.62 19.04 -3.10
C LYS A 661 13.45 20.31 -3.14
N ALA A 662 14.78 20.22 -3.18
CA ALA A 662 15.63 21.41 -3.24
C ALA A 662 15.42 22.22 -4.53
N ILE A 663 15.18 21.52 -5.66
CA ILE A 663 14.86 22.14 -6.96
C ILE A 663 13.50 22.82 -6.87
N ILE A 664 12.48 22.11 -6.38
CA ILE A 664 11.11 22.64 -6.27
C ILE A 664 11.06 23.81 -5.29
N GLN A 665 11.72 23.70 -4.14
CA GLN A 665 11.83 24.74 -3.11
C GLN A 665 12.46 26.01 -3.70
N GLU A 666 13.51 25.89 -4.50
CA GLU A 666 14.14 27.04 -5.16
C GLU A 666 13.16 27.78 -6.10
N ILE A 667 12.36 27.03 -6.87
CA ILE A 667 11.37 27.59 -7.80
C ILE A 667 10.24 28.29 -7.04
N VAL A 668 9.63 27.65 -6.04
CA VAL A 668 8.51 28.25 -5.28
C VAL A 668 8.96 29.41 -4.39
N ASN A 669 10.26 29.50 -4.09
CA ASN A 669 10.88 30.66 -3.43
C ASN A 669 11.07 31.86 -4.36
N HIS A 670 10.85 31.72 -5.68
CA HIS A 670 11.02 32.81 -6.62
C HIS A 670 10.15 34.02 -6.22
N PRO A 671 10.66 35.27 -6.25
CA PRO A 671 9.96 36.44 -5.69
C PRO A 671 8.55 36.69 -6.23
N ASN A 672 8.28 36.28 -7.48
CA ASN A 672 7.01 36.47 -8.15
C ASN A 672 6.18 35.18 -8.30
N TRP A 673 6.59 34.08 -7.66
CA TRP A 673 5.82 32.84 -7.66
C TRP A 673 4.41 33.06 -7.10
N LYS A 674 3.43 32.39 -7.70
CA LYS A 674 2.02 32.38 -7.28
C LYS A 674 1.49 30.94 -7.35
N PRO A 675 0.59 30.53 -6.44
CA PRO A 675 -0.18 29.30 -6.61
C PRO A 675 -0.85 29.27 -8.00
N GLY A 676 -0.85 28.11 -8.65
CA GLY A 676 -1.35 27.93 -10.02
C GLY A 676 -0.32 28.27 -11.11
N ASN A 677 0.89 28.71 -10.78
CA ASN A 677 1.93 28.86 -11.79
C ASN A 677 2.46 27.50 -12.24
N SER A 678 2.99 27.44 -13.46
CA SER A 678 3.63 26.24 -13.99
C SER A 678 5.12 26.20 -13.65
N LEU A 679 5.67 25.01 -13.48
CA LEU A 679 7.11 24.79 -13.37
C LEU A 679 7.61 23.88 -14.48
N ALA A 680 8.89 23.99 -14.82
CA ALA A 680 9.55 23.11 -15.78
C ALA A 680 10.77 22.46 -15.14
N LEU A 681 10.95 21.17 -15.40
CA LEU A 681 12.05 20.32 -14.99
C LEU A 681 12.77 19.82 -16.23
N PHE A 682 14.07 19.57 -16.09
CA PHE A 682 14.92 19.10 -17.17
C PHE A 682 15.75 17.93 -16.71
N GLU A 683 15.91 17.00 -17.62
CA GLU A 683 16.84 15.90 -17.53
C GLU A 683 18.00 16.16 -18.51
N THR A 684 19.21 15.87 -18.04
CA THR A 684 20.41 15.81 -18.89
C THR A 684 21.25 14.60 -18.54
N HIS A 685 21.68 13.88 -19.57
CA HIS A 685 22.53 12.70 -19.43
C HIS A 685 23.93 13.06 -18.93
N ALA A 686 24.41 12.32 -17.93
CA ALA A 686 25.75 12.50 -17.35
C ALA A 686 26.71 11.37 -17.73
N SER A 687 26.27 10.11 -17.74
CA SER A 687 27.13 8.96 -18.09
C SER A 687 26.34 7.68 -18.36
N GLY A 688 26.96 6.67 -18.96
CA GLY A 688 26.38 5.33 -19.10
C GLY A 688 25.41 5.16 -20.28
N GLY A 689 24.46 4.24 -20.13
CA GLY A 689 23.46 3.88 -21.14
C GLY A 689 22.37 4.95 -21.32
N ALA A 690 21.38 4.68 -22.16
CA ALA A 690 20.21 5.55 -22.33
C ALA A 690 19.03 5.06 -21.48
N ARG A 691 18.10 5.98 -21.16
CA ARG A 691 16.74 5.66 -20.70
C ARG A 691 15.70 6.29 -21.63
N ARG A 692 14.47 5.77 -21.65
CA ARG A 692 13.39 6.13 -22.59
C ARG A 692 12.07 6.01 -21.88
N GLU A 693 11.42 7.15 -21.71
CA GLU A 693 10.19 7.24 -20.93
C GLU A 693 9.01 7.59 -21.81
N LYS A 694 7.83 7.14 -21.42
CA LYS A 694 6.59 7.53 -22.10
C LYS A 694 6.42 9.05 -22.06
N THR A 695 5.95 9.60 -23.18
CA THR A 695 5.53 11.00 -23.34
C THR A 695 4.02 11.09 -23.34
N PHE A 696 3.51 12.31 -23.22
CA PHE A 696 2.10 12.62 -23.44
C PHE A 696 1.63 12.17 -24.83
N ASP A 697 2.43 12.37 -25.88
CA ASP A 697 2.08 11.96 -27.24
C ASP A 697 1.99 10.45 -27.42
N ALA A 698 2.75 9.68 -26.63
CA ALA A 698 2.72 8.22 -26.68
C ALA A 698 1.57 7.63 -25.88
N ASP A 699 1.39 8.10 -24.65
CA ASP A 699 0.38 7.63 -23.71
C ASP A 699 0.14 8.73 -22.66
N PRO A 700 -0.92 9.53 -22.81
CA PRO A 700 -1.24 10.61 -21.88
C PRO A 700 -1.43 10.15 -20.43
N VAL A 701 -1.87 8.91 -20.20
CA VAL A 701 -2.10 8.34 -18.85
C VAL A 701 -0.78 7.94 -18.19
N ARG A 702 0.21 7.55 -18.99
CA ARG A 702 1.55 7.13 -18.54
C ARG A 702 2.63 8.20 -18.75
N ALA A 703 2.21 9.41 -19.08
CA ALA A 703 3.11 10.56 -19.16
C ALA A 703 3.69 10.89 -17.77
N PRO A 704 4.88 11.53 -17.69
CA PRO A 704 5.55 11.80 -16.43
C PRO A 704 4.67 12.52 -15.41
N LYS A 705 4.78 12.12 -14.14
CA LYS A 705 4.06 12.73 -13.02
C LYS A 705 5.05 13.40 -12.06
N LEU A 706 4.63 14.50 -11.46
CA LEU A 706 5.33 15.21 -10.40
C LEU A 706 4.52 15.07 -9.11
N LEU A 707 5.16 14.52 -8.09
CA LEU A 707 4.66 14.40 -6.74
C LEU A 707 5.41 15.40 -5.85
N ILE A 708 4.69 16.25 -5.13
CA ILE A 708 5.26 17.23 -4.19
C ILE A 708 4.54 17.10 -2.86
N ARG A 709 5.25 16.70 -1.81
CA ARG A 709 4.76 16.76 -0.42
C ARG A 709 5.12 18.13 0.15
N VAL A 710 4.11 18.90 0.54
CA VAL A 710 4.28 20.24 1.11
C VAL A 710 3.80 20.30 2.54
N GLN A 711 4.45 21.12 3.35
CA GLN A 711 3.94 21.53 4.65
C GLN A 711 2.79 22.52 4.40
N GLY A 712 1.57 22.07 4.59
CA GLY A 712 0.34 22.83 4.48
C GLY A 712 0.10 23.74 5.68
N VAL A 713 -0.35 24.94 5.35
CA VAL A 713 -1.27 25.74 6.15
C VAL A 713 -2.67 25.33 5.67
N LEU A 714 -3.64 25.13 6.57
CA LEU A 714 -5.06 25.14 6.18
C LEU A 714 -5.31 26.43 5.38
N ALA A 715 -5.36 26.30 4.04
CA ALA A 715 -6.04 27.28 3.23
C ALA A 715 -7.49 27.21 3.72
N THR A 716 -7.94 28.29 4.35
CA THR A 716 -9.36 28.47 4.68
C THR A 716 -10.22 28.02 3.51
N ALA A 717 -11.06 27.02 3.76
CA ALA A 717 -12.02 26.33 2.88
C ALA A 717 -11.44 25.33 1.85
N GLY A 718 -11.55 24.03 2.17
CA GLY A 718 -12.15 23.06 1.23
C GLY A 718 -11.26 22.21 0.32
N ALA A 719 -9.95 22.08 0.54
CA ALA A 719 -9.14 21.19 -0.31
C ALA A 719 -8.22 20.26 0.49
N GLY A 720 -8.66 19.00 0.67
CA GLY A 720 -7.75 17.86 0.79
C GLY A 720 -7.89 16.93 2.00
N GLN A 721 -8.75 17.21 2.99
CA GLN A 721 -8.99 16.25 4.10
C GLN A 721 -10.42 15.72 4.03
N ASN A 722 -11.39 16.64 3.94
CA ASN A 722 -12.80 16.33 3.70
C ASN A 722 -13.15 16.29 2.21
N SER A 723 -12.26 15.78 1.35
CA SER A 723 -12.56 15.74 -0.08
C SER A 723 -13.49 14.58 -0.42
N VAL A 724 -14.30 14.73 -1.47
CA VAL A 724 -15.06 13.63 -2.07
C VAL A 724 -14.16 12.41 -2.33
N ARG A 725 -12.91 12.62 -2.77
CA ARG A 725 -11.91 11.55 -2.97
C ARG A 725 -11.67 10.74 -1.70
N THR A 726 -11.45 11.41 -0.58
CA THR A 726 -11.22 10.75 0.73
C THR A 726 -12.43 9.87 1.06
N VAL A 727 -13.63 10.44 1.02
CA VAL A 727 -14.87 9.73 1.35
C VAL A 727 -15.17 8.57 0.40
N LEU A 728 -14.87 8.72 -0.90
CA LEU A 728 -15.00 7.63 -1.87
C LEU A 728 -14.05 6.48 -1.55
N LYS A 729 -12.79 6.75 -1.19
CA LYS A 729 -11.81 5.72 -0.79
C LYS A 729 -12.25 5.01 0.49
N GLU A 730 -12.70 5.76 1.49
CA GLU A 730 -13.23 5.20 2.74
C GLU A 730 -14.49 4.36 2.49
N THR A 731 -15.38 4.81 1.62
CA THR A 731 -16.59 4.06 1.26
C THR A 731 -16.22 2.73 0.60
N VAL A 732 -15.18 2.72 -0.25
CA VAL A 732 -14.65 1.52 -0.90
C VAL A 732 -14.02 0.56 0.12
N ASP A 733 -13.25 1.06 1.08
CA ASP A 733 -12.63 0.24 2.14
C ASP A 733 -13.67 -0.46 3.02
N ASN A 734 -14.82 0.19 3.25
CA ASN A 734 -15.92 -0.36 4.03
C ASN A 734 -16.84 -1.35 3.25
N LEU A 735 -16.51 -1.69 2.00
CA LEU A 735 -17.29 -2.68 1.23
C LEU A 735 -17.00 -4.11 1.69
N ASP A 736 -18.05 -4.93 1.70
CA ASP A 736 -18.03 -6.34 2.05
C ASP A 736 -18.76 -7.17 0.97
N HIS A 737 -18.28 -8.40 0.73
CA HIS A 737 -18.71 -9.31 -0.34
C HIS A 737 -19.87 -10.22 0.11
N ILE A 738 -21.11 -9.74 0.05
CA ILE A 738 -22.26 -10.54 0.46
C ILE A 738 -23.46 -10.34 -0.46
N GLY A 739 -24.11 -11.46 -0.82
CA GLY A 739 -25.37 -11.46 -1.55
C GLY A 739 -25.24 -11.84 -3.03
N HIS A 740 -26.17 -11.32 -3.83
CA HIS A 740 -26.40 -11.67 -5.23
C HIS A 740 -25.79 -10.65 -6.20
N THR A 741 -25.83 -10.94 -7.50
CA THR A 741 -25.28 -10.11 -8.59
C THR A 741 -26.41 -9.54 -9.49
N PRO A 742 -27.31 -8.68 -8.98
CA PRO A 742 -28.48 -8.17 -9.70
C PRO A 742 -28.12 -7.02 -10.63
N VAL A 743 -27.34 -7.34 -11.68
CA VAL A 743 -26.80 -6.38 -12.66
C VAL A 743 -27.92 -5.52 -13.27
N VAL A 744 -28.98 -6.16 -13.74
CA VAL A 744 -30.07 -5.47 -14.47
C VAL A 744 -30.88 -4.55 -13.53
N ASP A 745 -31.15 -4.99 -12.30
CA ASP A 745 -31.89 -4.18 -11.32
C ASP A 745 -31.07 -2.94 -10.92
N THR A 746 -29.76 -3.11 -10.74
CA THR A 746 -28.85 -2.01 -10.37
C THR A 746 -28.68 -1.00 -11.51
N LEU A 747 -28.60 -1.47 -12.77
CA LEU A 747 -28.55 -0.59 -13.93
C LEU A 747 -29.83 0.22 -14.11
N LEU A 748 -31.01 -0.34 -13.79
CA LEU A 748 -32.25 0.43 -13.78
C LEU A 748 -32.21 1.54 -12.72
N GLU A 749 -31.67 1.26 -11.53
CA GLU A 749 -31.52 2.30 -10.50
C GLU A 749 -30.54 3.40 -10.94
N ALA A 750 -29.41 3.02 -11.54
CA ALA A 750 -28.45 3.98 -12.10
C ALA A 750 -29.07 4.85 -13.21
N ALA A 751 -29.90 4.26 -14.09
CA ALA A 751 -30.65 4.99 -15.10
C ALA A 751 -31.58 6.04 -14.47
N ARG A 752 -32.30 5.67 -13.40
CA ARG A 752 -33.17 6.57 -12.65
C ARG A 752 -32.38 7.69 -11.98
N TYR A 753 -31.19 7.40 -11.44
CA TYR A 753 -30.32 8.40 -10.85
C TYR A 753 -29.85 9.43 -11.88
N TYR A 754 -29.30 8.99 -13.01
CA TYR A 754 -28.86 9.89 -14.08
C TYR A 754 -29.99 10.76 -14.63
N ARG A 755 -31.23 10.27 -14.63
CA ARG A 755 -32.40 11.01 -15.12
C ARG A 755 -33.08 11.89 -14.06
N GLY A 756 -32.68 11.77 -12.80
CA GLY A 756 -33.34 12.46 -11.68
C GLY A 756 -34.78 11.97 -11.45
N ASP A 757 -35.03 10.68 -11.65
CA ASP A 757 -36.33 10.05 -11.46
C ASP A 757 -36.51 9.56 -10.00
N SER A 758 -37.70 9.04 -9.69
CA SER A 758 -38.01 8.52 -8.35
C SER A 758 -37.06 7.40 -7.92
N VAL A 759 -36.52 7.49 -6.70
CA VAL A 759 -35.71 6.42 -6.07
C VAL A 759 -36.55 5.15 -5.96
N MET A 760 -36.04 4.02 -6.45
CA MET A 760 -36.75 2.75 -6.46
C MET A 760 -36.10 1.75 -5.51
N TYR A 761 -34.93 1.20 -5.86
CA TYR A 761 -34.22 0.20 -5.07
C TYR A 761 -33.39 0.82 -3.95
N GLY A 762 -32.91 2.05 -4.12
CA GLY A 762 -32.18 2.80 -3.09
C GLY A 762 -32.99 3.17 -1.85
N LYS A 763 -34.30 2.90 -1.82
CA LYS A 763 -35.20 3.25 -0.70
C LYS A 763 -35.04 2.36 0.53
N ALA A 764 -34.48 1.17 0.40
CA ALA A 764 -34.41 0.19 1.49
C ALA A 764 -33.15 -0.68 1.36
N ARG A 765 -32.66 -1.20 2.49
CA ARG A 765 -31.55 -2.17 2.54
C ARG A 765 -32.01 -3.57 2.12
N GLY A 766 -32.34 -3.76 0.83
CA GLY A 766 -32.82 -5.03 0.27
C GLY A 766 -34.29 -5.37 0.59
N TRP A 767 -34.74 -6.58 0.20
CA TRP A 767 -36.15 -7.02 0.29
C TRP A 767 -36.39 -8.12 1.35
N GLU A 768 -37.49 -8.03 2.13
CA GLU A 768 -38.00 -9.16 2.95
C GLU A 768 -39.33 -9.75 2.46
N ARG A 769 -39.41 -11.09 2.40
CA ARG A 769 -40.55 -11.85 1.84
C ARG A 769 -41.86 -11.65 2.60
N ASP A 770 -41.80 -11.34 3.90
CA ASP A 770 -42.97 -11.36 4.78
C ASP A 770 -43.77 -10.05 4.82
N LEU A 771 -43.46 -9.07 3.95
CA LEU A 771 -44.16 -7.78 3.84
C LEU A 771 -44.34 -7.02 5.17
N LYS A 772 -43.65 -7.44 6.23
CA LYS A 772 -43.78 -6.90 7.58
C LYS A 772 -43.24 -5.47 7.69
N TYR A 773 -42.37 -5.10 6.75
CA TYR A 773 -41.66 -3.82 6.66
C TYR A 773 -41.89 -3.10 5.32
N VAL A 774 -42.84 -3.56 4.49
CA VAL A 774 -43.29 -2.81 3.31
C VAL A 774 -44.25 -1.73 3.78
N HIS A 775 -43.71 -0.54 4.03
CA HIS A 775 -44.52 0.65 4.25
C HIS A 775 -45.31 0.96 2.98
N ALA A 776 -46.54 1.50 3.14
CA ALA A 776 -47.49 1.72 2.04
C ALA A 776 -46.93 2.54 0.86
N ASP A 777 -45.81 3.27 1.09
CA ASP A 777 -45.14 4.17 0.17
C ASP A 777 -43.98 3.52 -0.64
N HIS A 778 -43.73 2.21 -0.48
CA HIS A 778 -42.74 1.48 -1.29
C HIS A 778 -43.19 1.44 -2.78
N PRO A 779 -42.30 1.63 -3.78
CA PRO A 779 -42.67 1.68 -5.20
C PRO A 779 -43.38 0.42 -5.71
N LEU A 780 -43.13 -0.72 -5.06
CA LEU A 780 -43.71 -2.03 -5.37
C LEU A 780 -44.88 -2.40 -4.43
N SER A 781 -45.29 -1.49 -3.55
CA SER A 781 -46.49 -1.61 -2.71
C SER A 781 -47.72 -1.74 -3.62
N GLY A 782 -48.27 -2.96 -3.72
CA GLY A 782 -49.42 -3.28 -4.56
C GLY A 782 -49.10 -3.72 -5.99
N GLN A 783 -47.83 -3.83 -6.38
CA GLN A 783 -47.48 -4.54 -7.61
C GLN A 783 -47.51 -6.05 -7.34
N VAL A 784 -48.39 -6.78 -8.03
CA VAL A 784 -48.33 -8.24 -8.12
C VAL A 784 -47.11 -8.57 -8.97
N LEU A 785 -45.93 -8.60 -8.34
CA LEU A 785 -44.79 -9.29 -8.94
C LEU A 785 -45.20 -10.75 -9.01
N ASN A 786 -45.23 -11.26 -10.24
CA ASN A 786 -45.63 -12.62 -10.57
C ASN A 786 -44.91 -13.57 -9.59
N PRO A 787 -45.63 -14.35 -8.76
CA PRO A 787 -45.01 -15.16 -7.73
C PRO A 787 -44.26 -16.29 -8.43
N LYS A 788 -42.97 -16.10 -8.74
CA LYS A 788 -42.07 -17.25 -8.75
C LYS A 788 -42.14 -17.82 -7.33
N PRO A 789 -42.48 -19.10 -7.14
CA PRO A 789 -42.75 -19.67 -5.81
C PRO A 789 -41.57 -19.66 -4.81
N ASN A 790 -40.44 -19.04 -5.15
CA ASN A 790 -39.19 -19.02 -4.41
C ASN A 790 -38.52 -17.62 -4.43
N ALA A 791 -39.27 -16.51 -4.36
CA ALA A 791 -38.65 -15.22 -4.04
C ALA A 791 -38.08 -15.30 -2.60
N THR A 792 -36.78 -15.58 -2.50
CA THR A 792 -36.02 -15.66 -1.26
C THR A 792 -35.89 -14.25 -0.68
N SER A 793 -36.16 -14.10 0.62
CA SER A 793 -35.81 -12.87 1.34
C SER A 793 -34.32 -12.59 1.18
N THR A 794 -33.94 -11.33 0.99
CA THR A 794 -32.55 -10.90 1.11
C THR A 794 -32.05 -11.31 2.49
N ASN A 795 -30.92 -12.03 2.54
CA ASN A 795 -30.35 -12.54 3.78
C ASN A 795 -30.12 -11.39 4.77
N ASP A 796 -30.46 -11.58 6.05
CA ASP A 796 -30.25 -10.59 7.10
C ASP A 796 -28.81 -10.07 7.17
N GLY A 797 -27.82 -10.90 6.81
CA GLY A 797 -26.42 -10.46 6.66
C GLY A 797 -26.23 -9.41 5.57
N VAL A 798 -26.86 -9.60 4.40
CA VAL A 798 -26.79 -8.63 3.28
C VAL A 798 -27.46 -7.31 3.66
N ARG A 799 -28.62 -7.38 4.34
CA ARG A 799 -29.35 -6.18 4.78
C ARG A 799 -28.59 -5.40 5.86
N LYS A 800 -27.85 -6.11 6.72
CA LYS A 800 -26.99 -5.50 7.75
C LYS A 800 -25.84 -4.72 7.11
N ASN A 801 -25.24 -5.28 6.07
CA ASN A 801 -24.01 -4.76 5.45
C ASN A 801 -24.26 -3.85 4.23
N THR A 802 -25.53 -3.58 3.87
CA THR A 802 -25.93 -2.62 2.83
C THR A 802 -26.45 -1.31 3.45
N ARG A 803 -26.74 -0.30 2.62
CA ARG A 803 -27.25 1.03 3.02
C ARG A 803 -28.42 1.42 2.12
N VAL A 804 -29.23 2.40 2.54
CA VAL A 804 -30.11 3.14 1.62
C VAL A 804 -29.30 4.13 0.79
N SER A 805 -29.86 4.67 -0.29
CA SER A 805 -29.19 5.70 -1.08
C SER A 805 -28.86 6.93 -0.24
N HIS A 806 -27.65 7.45 -0.43
CA HIS A 806 -27.11 8.59 0.30
C HIS A 806 -28.08 9.79 0.32
N PRO A 807 -28.32 10.45 1.46
CA PRO A 807 -29.24 11.60 1.56
C PRO A 807 -29.00 12.67 0.50
N SER A 808 -27.73 13.00 0.26
CA SER A 808 -27.31 14.03 -0.72
C SER A 808 -27.61 13.66 -2.18
N SER A 809 -27.96 12.41 -2.46
CA SER A 809 -28.30 11.96 -3.82
C SER A 809 -29.77 12.19 -4.19
N TRP A 810 -30.66 12.55 -3.26
CA TRP A 810 -32.09 12.68 -3.52
C TRP A 810 -32.76 13.80 -2.72
N THR A 811 -33.99 14.16 -3.09
CA THR A 811 -34.84 15.11 -2.36
C THR A 811 -36.25 14.55 -2.16
N GLY A 812 -37.01 15.05 -1.18
CA GLY A 812 -38.43 14.68 -1.00
C GLY A 812 -38.68 13.39 -0.20
N GLY A 813 -37.72 12.97 0.62
CA GLY A 813 -37.86 11.89 1.59
C GLY A 813 -37.18 12.19 2.92
N ASP A 814 -37.30 11.27 3.87
CA ASP A 814 -36.63 11.30 5.18
C ASP A 814 -36.11 9.89 5.51
N ILE A 815 -34.88 9.76 6.04
CA ILE A 815 -34.38 8.47 6.53
C ILE A 815 -35.09 8.10 7.83
N VAL A 816 -35.52 6.84 7.92
CA VAL A 816 -36.11 6.26 9.12
C VAL A 816 -35.26 5.08 9.58
N ARG A 817 -34.85 5.12 10.85
CA ARG A 817 -34.11 4.07 11.56
C ARG A 817 -34.90 3.55 12.76
N ALA A 818 -34.66 2.30 13.14
CA ALA A 818 -35.32 1.63 14.25
C ALA A 818 -34.31 1.16 15.31
N GLY A 819 -34.76 1.01 16.55
CA GLY A 819 -33.99 0.37 17.62
C GLY A 819 -32.65 1.08 17.91
N ALA A 820 -31.58 0.29 17.98
CA ALA A 820 -30.21 0.74 18.19
C ALA A 820 -29.51 1.18 16.88
N CYS A 821 -30.22 1.27 15.75
CA CYS A 821 -29.66 1.79 14.52
C CYS A 821 -29.46 3.31 14.60
N THR A 822 -28.20 3.73 14.68
CA THR A 822 -27.77 5.13 14.75
C THR A 822 -26.75 5.40 13.64
N GLU A 823 -26.46 6.68 13.35
CA GLU A 823 -25.32 7.02 12.46
C GLU A 823 -24.00 6.46 13.02
N GLU A 824 -23.88 6.37 14.34
CA GLU A 824 -22.70 5.90 15.08
C GLU A 824 -22.48 4.38 14.99
N ASP A 825 -23.52 3.60 14.65
CA ASP A 825 -23.45 2.13 14.49
C ASP A 825 -24.38 1.65 13.37
N LEU A 826 -24.06 2.05 12.13
CA LEU A 826 -24.83 1.62 10.94
C LEU A 826 -24.70 0.13 10.62
N ASN A 827 -23.81 -0.58 11.32
CA ASN A 827 -23.62 -2.02 11.26
C ASN A 827 -24.45 -2.76 12.33
N ASN A 828 -25.23 -2.05 13.14
CA ASN A 828 -26.11 -2.68 14.12
C ASN A 828 -27.12 -3.61 13.43
N ALA A 829 -27.48 -4.69 14.10
CA ALA A 829 -28.52 -5.61 13.64
C ALA A 829 -29.85 -4.90 13.34
N ASP A 830 -30.20 -3.87 14.12
CA ASP A 830 -31.45 -3.12 13.94
C ASP A 830 -31.45 -2.28 12.65
N CYS A 831 -30.27 -1.97 12.08
CA CYS A 831 -30.16 -1.19 10.85
C CYS A 831 -30.69 -1.90 9.60
N ARG A 832 -30.96 -3.21 9.67
CA ARG A 832 -31.67 -3.93 8.59
C ARG A 832 -33.02 -3.32 8.25
N GLU A 833 -33.62 -2.58 9.18
CA GLU A 833 -34.93 -1.93 9.02
C GLU A 833 -34.84 -0.49 8.50
N GLU A 834 -33.66 0.03 8.16
CA GLU A 834 -33.49 1.39 7.62
C GLU A 834 -34.14 1.53 6.23
N TYR A 835 -34.90 2.62 6.04
CA TYR A 835 -35.52 2.97 4.76
C TYR A 835 -35.70 4.49 4.58
N ILE A 836 -35.93 4.92 3.33
CA ILE A 836 -36.29 6.30 2.98
C ILE A 836 -37.81 6.42 2.86
N LYS A 837 -38.41 7.18 3.76
CA LYS A 837 -39.84 7.50 3.77
C LYS A 837 -40.16 8.60 2.76
N GLY A 838 -41.38 8.59 2.22
CA GLY A 838 -41.89 9.64 1.34
C GLY A 838 -41.74 9.32 -0.14
N LYS A 839 -41.56 10.36 -0.97
CA LYS A 839 -41.44 10.23 -2.42
C LYS A 839 -40.09 10.78 -2.88
N PRO A 840 -38.98 10.16 -2.45
CA PRO A 840 -37.66 10.62 -2.83
C PRO A 840 -37.47 10.54 -4.36
N VAL A 841 -36.86 11.59 -4.90
CA VAL A 841 -36.49 11.76 -6.31
C VAL A 841 -35.00 12.04 -6.36
N TYR A 842 -34.27 11.31 -7.20
CA TYR A 842 -32.83 11.52 -7.35
C TYR A 842 -32.53 12.93 -7.88
N THR A 843 -31.44 13.51 -7.39
CA THR A 843 -30.84 14.69 -7.97
C THR A 843 -29.95 14.23 -9.13
N THR A 844 -30.33 14.57 -10.36
CA THR A 844 -29.54 14.20 -11.54
C THR A 844 -28.15 14.85 -11.48
N PRO A 845 -27.06 14.12 -11.79
CA PRO A 845 -25.73 14.71 -11.95
C PRO A 845 -25.55 15.41 -13.30
N ILE A 846 -26.49 15.29 -14.24
CA ILE A 846 -26.42 15.91 -15.56
C ILE A 846 -26.86 17.37 -15.44
N VAL A 847 -25.89 18.29 -15.36
CA VAL A 847 -26.16 19.72 -15.17
C VAL A 847 -25.89 20.56 -16.41
N SER A 848 -25.25 19.98 -17.42
CA SER A 848 -24.92 20.65 -18.68
C SER A 848 -25.06 19.71 -19.87
N ASN A 849 -25.40 20.28 -21.03
CA ASN A 849 -25.53 19.54 -22.28
C ASN A 849 -24.20 19.17 -22.94
N CYS A 850 -23.10 19.79 -22.51
CA CYS A 850 -21.75 19.46 -22.95
C CYS A 850 -21.08 18.41 -22.06
N GLN A 851 -21.84 17.83 -21.12
CA GLN A 851 -21.31 16.93 -20.10
C GLN A 851 -21.44 15.47 -20.54
N SER A 852 -20.32 14.77 -20.63
CA SER A 852 -20.30 13.33 -20.88
C SER A 852 -20.66 12.56 -19.60
N ASN A 853 -21.41 11.46 -19.73
CA ASN A 853 -21.91 10.67 -18.61
C ASN A 853 -21.57 9.19 -18.79
N TYR A 854 -21.01 8.56 -17.76
CA TYR A 854 -20.44 7.22 -17.83
C TYR A 854 -20.92 6.36 -16.66
N ILE A 855 -21.26 5.11 -16.96
CA ILE A 855 -21.43 4.03 -15.99
C ILE A 855 -20.27 3.06 -16.20
N ILE A 856 -19.50 2.80 -15.15
CA ILE A 856 -18.44 1.78 -15.17
C ILE A 856 -18.87 0.66 -14.21
N LEU A 857 -19.18 -0.50 -14.76
CA LEU A 857 -19.62 -1.68 -14.01
C LEU A 857 -18.45 -2.64 -13.79
N LEU A 858 -18.05 -2.86 -12.54
CA LEU A 858 -17.00 -3.80 -12.17
C LEU A 858 -17.63 -5.03 -11.52
N THR A 859 -17.43 -6.21 -12.10
CA THR A 859 -18.08 -7.44 -11.61
C THR A 859 -17.28 -8.71 -11.97
N ASP A 860 -17.31 -9.70 -11.09
CA ASP A 860 -16.75 -11.05 -11.32
C ASP A 860 -17.84 -12.10 -11.64
N GLY A 861 -19.10 -11.66 -11.58
CA GLY A 861 -20.24 -12.53 -11.36
C GLY A 861 -21.12 -12.72 -12.60
N ILE A 862 -21.71 -13.90 -12.71
CA ILE A 862 -22.80 -14.15 -13.67
C ILE A 862 -24.03 -13.43 -13.12
N ALA A 863 -24.60 -12.52 -13.91
CA ALA A 863 -25.85 -11.84 -13.56
C ALA A 863 -26.88 -12.84 -13.00
N ASN A 864 -27.26 -12.64 -11.75
CA ASN A 864 -28.21 -13.46 -11.05
C ASN A 864 -29.20 -12.55 -10.31
N HIS A 865 -30.47 -12.94 -10.36
CA HIS A 865 -31.62 -12.15 -9.88
C HIS A 865 -31.92 -10.92 -10.76
N ASN A 866 -33.15 -10.86 -11.29
CA ASN A 866 -33.67 -9.74 -12.06
C ASN A 866 -35.17 -9.64 -11.80
N HIS A 867 -35.56 -8.50 -11.24
CA HIS A 867 -36.93 -8.16 -10.90
C HIS A 867 -37.46 -7.02 -11.78
N SER A 868 -36.58 -6.39 -12.55
CA SER A 868 -36.84 -5.18 -13.31
C SER A 868 -37.31 -5.42 -14.74
N GLU A 869 -37.46 -6.67 -15.21
CA GLU A 869 -37.85 -6.96 -16.60
C GLU A 869 -39.09 -6.16 -17.05
N GLN A 870 -40.18 -6.21 -16.27
CA GLN A 870 -41.40 -5.46 -16.58
C GLN A 870 -41.20 -3.95 -16.40
N ALA A 871 -40.51 -3.54 -15.33
CA ALA A 871 -40.26 -2.13 -15.06
C ALA A 871 -39.45 -1.47 -16.19
N ILE A 872 -38.43 -2.16 -16.73
CA ILE A 872 -37.62 -1.69 -17.86
C ILE A 872 -38.46 -1.61 -19.13
N ARG A 873 -39.30 -2.61 -19.42
CA ARG A 873 -40.21 -2.54 -20.59
C ARG A 873 -41.07 -1.29 -20.57
N ASP A 874 -41.68 -1.01 -19.41
CA ASP A 874 -42.54 0.16 -19.25
C ASP A 874 -41.73 1.47 -19.27
N TYR A 875 -40.50 1.45 -18.73
CA TYR A 875 -39.62 2.60 -18.64
C TYR A 875 -39.01 3.01 -19.99
N VAL A 876 -38.56 2.02 -20.78
CA VAL A 876 -38.01 2.20 -22.13
C VAL A 876 -39.12 2.31 -23.18
N GLY A 877 -40.33 1.81 -22.89
CA GLY A 877 -41.48 1.86 -23.81
C GLY A 877 -41.48 0.76 -24.88
N ILE A 878 -40.98 -0.44 -24.54
CA ILE A 878 -40.86 -1.58 -25.46
C ILE A 878 -41.82 -2.73 -25.11
N PRO A 879 -42.38 -3.45 -26.10
CA PRO A 879 -43.37 -4.50 -25.86
C PRO A 879 -42.76 -5.81 -25.32
N SER A 880 -41.48 -6.06 -25.57
CA SER A 880 -40.75 -7.26 -25.15
C SER A 880 -39.24 -7.03 -25.19
N CYS A 881 -38.49 -7.71 -24.34
CA CYS A 881 -37.02 -7.65 -24.34
C CYS A 881 -36.46 -8.76 -25.24
N THR A 882 -35.47 -8.39 -26.04
CA THR A 882 -34.84 -9.25 -27.06
C THR A 882 -33.41 -9.66 -26.68
N GLY A 883 -32.78 -8.92 -25.78
CA GLY A 883 -31.45 -9.16 -25.20
C GLY A 883 -31.50 -9.83 -23.84
N GLY A 884 -30.73 -10.91 -23.68
CA GLY A 884 -30.70 -11.72 -22.46
C GLY A 884 -31.95 -12.60 -22.25
N ASN A 885 -31.86 -13.56 -21.32
CA ASN A 885 -33.00 -14.35 -20.84
C ASN A 885 -32.92 -14.47 -19.31
N GLY A 886 -34.06 -14.56 -18.63
CA GLY A 886 -34.11 -14.71 -17.17
C GLY A 886 -33.43 -13.53 -16.46
N GLU A 887 -32.35 -13.81 -15.75
CA GLU A 887 -31.59 -12.87 -14.92
C GLU A 887 -30.91 -11.74 -15.74
N LYS A 888 -30.82 -11.90 -17.07
CA LYS A 888 -30.23 -10.92 -18.00
C LYS A 888 -31.24 -10.12 -18.82
N ALA A 889 -32.51 -10.48 -18.73
CA ALA A 889 -33.55 -9.93 -19.61
C ALA A 889 -33.64 -8.40 -19.49
N CYS A 890 -33.74 -7.72 -20.64
CA CYS A 890 -33.87 -6.26 -20.77
C CYS A 890 -32.62 -5.43 -20.46
N GLY A 891 -31.51 -6.04 -20.02
CA GLY A 891 -30.28 -5.31 -19.70
C GLY A 891 -29.69 -4.60 -20.93
N LEU A 892 -29.65 -5.30 -22.08
CA LEU A 892 -29.13 -4.74 -23.34
C LEU A 892 -30.00 -3.59 -23.85
N GLU A 893 -31.32 -3.72 -23.78
CA GLU A 893 -32.25 -2.68 -24.19
C GLU A 893 -32.14 -1.42 -23.33
N LEU A 894 -31.94 -1.59 -22.02
CA LEU A 894 -31.80 -0.46 -21.10
C LEU A 894 -30.54 0.36 -21.40
N VAL A 895 -29.37 -0.28 -21.46
CA VAL A 895 -28.10 0.44 -21.70
C VAL A 895 -28.05 1.03 -23.11
N LYS A 896 -28.65 0.34 -24.09
CA LYS A 896 -28.79 0.88 -25.44
C LYS A 896 -29.68 2.11 -25.47
N TRP A 897 -30.79 2.09 -24.74
CA TRP A 897 -31.69 3.25 -24.65
C TRP A 897 -31.03 4.44 -23.94
N LEU A 898 -30.25 4.19 -22.89
CA LEU A 898 -29.43 5.21 -22.23
C LEU A 898 -28.41 5.87 -23.17
N HIS A 899 -27.87 5.09 -24.10
CA HIS A 899 -26.93 5.56 -25.11
C HIS A 899 -27.61 6.24 -26.31
N ASP A 900 -28.68 5.68 -26.87
CA ASP A 900 -29.25 6.13 -28.14
C ASP A 900 -30.24 7.31 -27.99
N GLU A 901 -30.93 7.42 -26.85
CA GLU A 901 -31.99 8.40 -26.64
C GLU A 901 -31.56 9.53 -25.70
N ASP A 902 -32.26 10.67 -25.78
CA ASP A 902 -32.05 11.79 -24.86
C ASP A 902 -32.59 11.48 -23.45
N GLN A 903 -31.73 11.64 -22.45
CA GLN A 903 -32.06 11.33 -21.07
C GLN A 903 -32.72 12.49 -20.32
N ILE A 904 -32.51 13.76 -20.73
CA ILE A 904 -33.05 14.93 -20.04
C ILE A 904 -33.76 15.85 -21.04
N SER A 905 -35.01 15.52 -21.38
CA SER A 905 -35.82 16.30 -22.35
C SER A 905 -36.01 17.80 -22.05
N SER A 906 -35.74 18.24 -20.82
CA SER A 906 -35.77 19.66 -20.44
C SER A 906 -34.48 20.42 -20.74
N MET A 907 -33.41 19.73 -21.11
CA MET A 907 -32.10 20.28 -21.45
C MET A 907 -31.89 20.23 -22.96
N ALA A 908 -31.08 21.14 -23.50
CA ALA A 908 -30.93 21.31 -24.94
C ALA A 908 -29.85 20.38 -25.51
N GLY A 909 -30.15 19.64 -26.58
CA GLY A 909 -29.28 18.60 -27.12
C GLY A 909 -29.64 17.23 -26.54
N ASP A 910 -28.94 16.17 -26.94
CA ASP A 910 -29.21 14.82 -26.45
C ASP A 910 -28.20 14.47 -25.34
N GLN A 911 -28.67 14.08 -24.16
CA GLN A 911 -27.81 13.74 -23.01
C GLN A 911 -27.61 12.23 -22.93
N HIS A 912 -26.57 11.71 -23.57
CA HIS A 912 -26.30 10.27 -23.59
C HIS A 912 -25.56 9.79 -22.34
N VAL A 913 -25.77 8.51 -21.97
CA VAL A 913 -25.03 7.83 -20.89
C VAL A 913 -24.37 6.56 -21.46
N PHE A 914 -23.04 6.50 -21.39
CA PHE A 914 -22.25 5.39 -21.91
C PHE A 914 -22.00 4.35 -20.83
N THR A 915 -22.06 3.06 -21.18
CA THR A 915 -21.83 1.95 -20.23
C THR A 915 -20.59 1.16 -20.60
N TYR A 916 -19.64 1.09 -19.68
CA TYR A 916 -18.43 0.27 -19.75
C TYR A 916 -18.53 -0.87 -18.74
N THR A 917 -17.94 -2.01 -19.07
CA THR A 917 -17.92 -3.17 -18.17
C THR A 917 -16.50 -3.70 -17.99
N ILE A 918 -16.17 -4.08 -16.77
CA ILE A 918 -14.90 -4.70 -16.41
C ILE A 918 -15.21 -6.02 -15.73
N GLY A 919 -14.79 -7.12 -16.37
CA GLY A 919 -15.01 -8.49 -15.91
C GLY A 919 -13.78 -9.02 -15.19
N PHE A 920 -13.91 -9.35 -13.90
CA PHE A 920 -12.82 -9.94 -13.14
C PHE A 920 -12.80 -11.46 -13.28
N ASN A 921 -11.77 -12.00 -13.95
CA ASN A 921 -11.59 -13.44 -14.19
C ASN A 921 -12.88 -14.13 -14.69
N PHE A 922 -13.53 -13.50 -15.67
CA PHE A 922 -14.88 -13.79 -16.12
C PHE A 922 -14.92 -14.27 -17.58
N SER A 923 -15.84 -15.20 -17.91
CA SER A 923 -15.85 -15.86 -19.23
C SER A 923 -17.14 -15.69 -20.05
N ASP A 924 -18.14 -14.95 -19.53
CA ASP A 924 -19.45 -14.82 -20.19
C ASP A 924 -19.49 -13.59 -21.08
N LYS A 925 -19.86 -13.81 -22.34
CA LYS A 925 -19.90 -12.77 -23.39
C LYS A 925 -20.94 -11.68 -23.16
N TRP A 926 -21.89 -11.92 -22.27
CA TRP A 926 -23.02 -11.00 -22.10
C TRP A 926 -22.59 -9.63 -21.54
N LEU A 927 -21.59 -9.54 -20.66
CA LEU A 927 -21.09 -8.24 -20.18
C LEU A 927 -20.41 -7.43 -21.31
N ALA A 928 -19.74 -8.12 -22.23
CA ALA A 928 -19.19 -7.49 -23.43
C ALA A 928 -20.30 -6.99 -24.36
N GLU A 929 -21.35 -7.78 -24.57
CA GLU A 929 -22.54 -7.35 -25.32
C GLU A 929 -23.24 -6.16 -24.66
N LEU A 930 -23.28 -6.11 -23.33
CA LEU A 930 -23.85 -5.02 -22.54
C LEU A 930 -23.07 -3.71 -22.73
N ALA A 931 -21.73 -3.75 -22.60
CA ALA A 931 -20.90 -2.56 -22.84
C ALA A 931 -21.06 -2.05 -24.28
N VAL A 932 -20.96 -2.95 -25.26
CA VAL A 932 -21.10 -2.57 -26.68
C VAL A 932 -22.49 -1.99 -26.98
N ALA A 933 -23.55 -2.55 -26.38
CA ALA A 933 -24.90 -2.02 -26.53
C ALA A 933 -25.05 -0.63 -25.90
N GLY A 934 -24.36 -0.36 -24.79
CA GLY A 934 -24.31 0.94 -24.12
C GLY A 934 -23.26 1.91 -24.68
N GLY A 935 -22.68 1.62 -25.85
CA GLY A 935 -21.71 2.49 -26.52
C GLY A 935 -20.30 2.51 -25.92
N GLY A 936 -19.98 1.61 -24.98
CA GLY A 936 -18.65 1.50 -24.35
C GLY A 936 -17.89 0.23 -24.74
N SER A 937 -16.77 -0.01 -24.04
CA SER A 937 -15.91 -1.19 -24.19
C SER A 937 -15.97 -2.13 -22.99
N PHE A 938 -15.52 -3.37 -23.20
CA PHE A 938 -15.36 -4.39 -22.18
C PHE A 938 -13.90 -4.75 -21.98
N HIS A 939 -13.48 -4.84 -20.73
CA HIS A 939 -12.13 -5.21 -20.31
C HIS A 939 -12.17 -6.43 -19.38
N GLU A 940 -11.28 -7.39 -19.60
CA GLU A 940 -11.07 -8.51 -18.68
C GLU A 940 -9.83 -8.23 -17.84
N ALA A 941 -9.95 -8.39 -16.52
CA ALA A 941 -8.83 -8.24 -15.59
C ALA A 941 -8.64 -9.51 -14.77
N SER A 942 -7.38 -9.85 -14.49
CA SER A 942 -7.01 -11.03 -13.71
C SER A 942 -6.48 -10.70 -12.32
N ASP A 943 -6.06 -9.46 -12.10
CA ASP A 943 -5.51 -8.90 -10.86
C ASP A 943 -5.78 -7.38 -10.78
N ALA A 944 -5.36 -6.75 -9.69
CA ALA A 944 -5.54 -5.31 -9.47
C ALA A 944 -4.79 -4.44 -10.50
N ASP A 945 -3.62 -4.87 -10.97
CA ASP A 945 -2.84 -4.09 -11.95
C ASP A 945 -3.51 -4.08 -13.32
N ASP A 946 -4.12 -5.20 -13.73
CA ASP A 946 -4.91 -5.29 -14.96
C ASP A 946 -6.21 -4.47 -14.89
N LEU A 947 -6.78 -4.23 -13.70
CA LEU A 947 -7.95 -3.38 -13.51
C LEU A 947 -7.64 -1.88 -13.70
N VAL A 948 -6.37 -1.49 -13.57
CA VAL A 948 -5.91 -0.10 -13.62
C VAL A 948 -5.41 0.28 -15.03
N ARG A 949 -5.12 -0.71 -15.87
CA ARG A 949 -4.65 -0.56 -17.26
C ARG A 949 -5.78 -0.35 -18.24
#